data_AF-A0A7H8TIB2-F1
#
_entry.id   AF-A0A7H8TIB2-F1
#
_cell.length_a   1.000
_cell.length_b   1.000
_cell.length_c   1.000
_cell.angle_alpha   90.00
_cell.angle_beta   90.00
_cell.angle_gamma   90.00
#
_symmetry.space_group_name_H-M   'P 1'
#
loop_
_entity.id
_entity.type
_entity.pdbx_description
1 polymer ?
#
loop_
_entity_poly.entity_id
_entity_poly.type
_entity_poly.pdbx_seq_one_letter_code
_entity_poly.pdbx_strand_id
1 'polypeptide(L)'
;MPFEDEDTRKVQTAVIGQADSDWPVFLPYDHDDFDRFMRGRTRDDFYCGVLLGGCGRKLTPKRYTEKKCHFAHRPPVHCRRTETGEASADHLYIGQALRRWLLRQGYQNAEVTYLEPGSVHGGAVAVRFGQGRSRLIRVQLARLTLREWHETRERLADRHTHVHWAYGPYCGLSHNEVDAAGYALRVSCRTEGETREVYVGTQYPDNSLAWSGLTECRMSDDGIITPRLDAEPPASSTPVPTPTPVAFPLAPGTVAFTAATELPAPRPHLDGTAIRLYEAEVQPIGSAVIRARISLPHAHPAPPPHQLHVIYSSAQLVPLTEAAPSEPAWLIRADGASPLPQQTDARWPGLRPGSPTPAPPQPALTPSEPSASTRRSLPLDEAETIHALRSRLDIVARTHDLIDWETLLRHAGAAPGDITPGELVRLLTAVDHPRAVGKPVLSALVTSAIEPDAPAPHFAKVLAGLGWRSDLPESKVTEIWERERKTAYALALAGPTRARKQPSTGPPKTETGNDQILNEERLVARIREHLEVVARSHGIIKWSTLLKKQRVSPSTLSDQDRVRLLVAVDRSYAPGRRMLSALVKADGQTPGPAPFFGDVLAQLGWKPDAAVPTVEAAWREAVDRAYARGSQAVPVSGNASADRATTADRVHWSKLGTTKAAVVVAVRRALIDAARRQVCVGWHTLAAAAGLKPTDLTDRAREAILVSVDSPPAYGVLLSSLVVASGHTPVPYFDSILKCVGRPHGLRPIELGQLRKTEQARAFAAYSAAADTSDGSMERT
;
A
#
# COMPACT_ATOMS: atom_id res chain seq x y z
N MET A 1 9.11 -14.66 -0.92
CA MET A 1 9.65 -13.34 -1.27
C MET A 1 8.76 -12.29 -0.62
N PRO A 2 9.28 -11.42 0.28
CA PRO A 2 8.90 -10.03 0.21
C PRO A 2 9.35 -9.52 -1.16
N PHE A 3 8.46 -8.82 -1.87
CA PHE A 3 8.80 -8.18 -3.14
C PHE A 3 10.01 -7.27 -2.93
N GLU A 4 10.91 -7.19 -3.93
CA GLU A 4 11.86 -6.09 -3.99
C GLU A 4 11.04 -4.82 -3.78
N ASP A 5 11.31 -4.15 -2.65
CA ASP A 5 10.77 -2.83 -2.35
C ASP A 5 10.99 -2.01 -3.62
N GLU A 6 9.90 -1.61 -4.29
CA GLU A 6 10.02 -0.69 -5.42
C GLU A 6 10.87 0.46 -4.90
N ASP A 7 12.00 0.72 -5.55
CA ASP A 7 12.87 1.82 -5.16
C ASP A 7 12.09 3.12 -5.39
N THR A 8 11.33 3.53 -4.38
CA THR A 8 10.41 4.68 -4.34
C THR A 8 11.15 6.00 -4.60
N ARG A 9 12.48 5.96 -4.62
CA ARG A 9 13.38 7.06 -5.02
C ARG A 9 13.43 7.31 -6.53
N LYS A 10 12.88 6.43 -7.37
CA LYS A 10 12.97 6.56 -8.84
C LYS A 10 11.88 7.48 -9.38
N VAL A 11 12.31 8.67 -9.80
CA VAL A 11 11.44 9.72 -10.35
C VAL A 11 11.08 9.39 -11.80
N GLN A 12 9.79 9.33 -12.12
CA GLN A 12 9.30 9.01 -13.46
C GLN A 12 8.74 10.19 -14.24
N THR A 13 8.51 11.32 -13.56
CA THR A 13 8.06 12.54 -14.23
C THR A 13 8.96 13.72 -13.91
N ALA A 14 9.13 14.58 -14.89
CA ALA A 14 9.89 15.81 -14.82
C ALA A 14 9.12 16.94 -15.50
N VAL A 15 9.64 18.15 -15.42
CA VAL A 15 9.20 19.27 -16.28
C VAL A 15 10.34 19.71 -17.18
N ILE A 16 10.01 20.29 -18.32
CA ILE A 16 11.01 20.78 -19.29
C ILE A 16 11.06 22.32 -19.33
N GLY A 17 12.20 22.86 -19.79
CA GLY A 17 12.44 24.30 -19.87
C GLY A 17 13.00 24.87 -18.57
N GLN A 18 12.21 24.89 -17.50
CA GLN A 18 12.62 25.41 -16.19
C GLN A 18 11.90 24.72 -15.02
N ALA A 19 12.38 24.96 -13.80
CA ALA A 19 11.92 24.28 -12.58
C ALA A 19 10.45 24.55 -12.21
N ASP A 20 9.96 25.73 -12.52
CA ASP A 20 8.59 26.21 -12.30
C ASP A 20 7.68 26.02 -13.52
N SER A 21 8.20 25.39 -14.59
CA SER A 21 7.40 25.04 -15.75
C SER A 21 6.24 24.13 -15.40
N ASP A 22 5.12 24.34 -16.07
CA ASP A 22 3.92 23.52 -16.07
C ASP A 22 3.90 22.53 -17.26
N TRP A 23 5.05 22.29 -17.90
CA TRP A 23 5.19 21.39 -19.06
C TRP A 23 5.73 20.02 -18.62
N PRO A 24 4.86 19.06 -18.28
CA PRO A 24 5.28 17.78 -17.75
C PRO A 24 5.79 16.86 -18.85
N VAL A 25 6.72 15.99 -18.47
CA VAL A 25 7.14 14.85 -19.26
C VAL A 25 7.19 13.61 -18.39
N PHE A 26 6.79 12.49 -18.99
CA PHE A 26 6.89 11.16 -18.42
C PHE A 26 8.03 10.42 -19.11
N LEU A 27 8.93 9.82 -18.34
CA LEU A 27 9.98 8.96 -18.90
C LEU A 27 9.45 7.53 -19.03
N PRO A 28 9.39 6.98 -20.25
CA PRO A 28 9.00 5.59 -20.44
C PRO A 28 9.88 4.63 -19.65
N TYR A 29 9.30 3.53 -19.16
CA TYR A 29 10.05 2.54 -18.37
C TYR A 29 11.00 1.71 -19.24
N ASP A 30 10.61 1.46 -20.49
CA ASP A 30 11.38 0.66 -21.44
C ASP A 30 12.50 1.47 -22.10
N HIS A 31 13.58 0.78 -22.43
CA HIS A 31 14.78 1.35 -23.01
C HIS A 31 14.67 1.75 -24.50
N ASP A 32 13.80 1.10 -25.28
CA ASP A 32 13.56 1.43 -26.68
C ASP A 32 12.65 2.65 -26.78
N ASP A 33 11.62 2.71 -25.92
CA ASP A 33 10.77 3.89 -25.76
C ASP A 33 11.57 5.06 -25.14
N PHE A 34 12.56 4.80 -24.29
CA PHE A 34 13.49 5.83 -23.83
C PHE A 34 14.24 6.51 -24.99
N ASP A 35 14.73 5.72 -25.96
CA ASP A 35 15.48 6.29 -27.08
C ASP A 35 14.59 7.13 -27.99
N ARG A 36 13.32 6.74 -28.14
CA ARG A 36 12.31 7.55 -28.82
C ARG A 36 11.97 8.82 -28.04
N PHE A 37 11.77 8.72 -26.74
CA PHE A 37 11.55 9.85 -25.84
C PHE A 37 12.69 10.87 -25.90
N MET A 38 13.93 10.42 -26.05
CA MET A 38 15.09 11.31 -26.12
C MET A 38 15.27 11.97 -27.50
N ARG A 39 14.52 11.60 -28.54
CA ARG A 39 14.63 12.25 -29.85
C ARG A 39 14.26 13.73 -29.74
N GLY A 40 15.15 14.61 -30.19
CA GLY A 40 14.97 16.07 -30.13
C GLY A 40 15.10 16.67 -28.73
N ARG A 41 15.57 15.90 -27.74
CA ARG A 41 15.78 16.35 -26.35
C ARG A 41 17.22 16.10 -25.90
N THR A 42 17.71 16.93 -25.00
CA THR A 42 19.02 16.77 -24.37
C THR A 42 18.88 16.31 -22.92
N ARG A 43 19.94 15.73 -22.35
CA ARG A 43 19.95 15.30 -20.94
C ARG A 43 19.88 16.49 -19.94
N ASP A 44 19.95 17.72 -20.44
CA ASP A 44 19.93 18.96 -19.65
C ASP A 44 18.57 19.65 -19.60
N ASP A 45 17.56 19.09 -20.29
CA ASP A 45 16.24 19.71 -20.47
C ASP A 45 15.31 19.50 -19.27
N PHE A 46 15.64 18.57 -18.36
CA PHE A 46 14.71 18.03 -17.38
C PHE A 46 14.95 18.58 -15.97
N TYR A 47 13.86 18.94 -15.29
CA TYR A 47 13.88 19.46 -13.93
C TYR A 47 12.93 18.68 -13.02
N CYS A 48 13.31 18.54 -11.76
CA CYS A 48 12.43 18.06 -10.70
C CYS A 48 11.47 19.20 -10.33
N GLY A 49 10.41 19.37 -11.11
CA GLY A 49 9.58 20.57 -11.08
C GLY A 49 9.00 20.90 -9.70
N VAL A 50 8.94 22.17 -9.34
CA VAL A 50 8.32 22.61 -8.06
C VAL A 50 6.82 22.35 -8.04
N LEU A 51 6.17 22.46 -9.20
CA LEU A 51 4.77 22.07 -9.36
C LEU A 51 4.55 20.56 -9.31
N LEU A 52 5.60 19.74 -9.24
CA LEU A 52 5.49 18.29 -8.96
C LEU A 52 5.73 17.96 -7.47
N GLY A 53 5.77 18.98 -6.60
CA GLY A 53 6.29 18.84 -5.23
C GLY A 53 7.79 18.57 -5.18
N GLY A 54 8.51 18.88 -6.27
CA GLY A 54 9.93 18.64 -6.47
C GLY A 54 10.83 19.74 -5.90
N CYS A 55 12.14 19.49 -5.93
CA CYS A 55 13.16 20.41 -5.39
C CYS A 55 13.65 21.49 -6.38
N GLY A 56 13.13 21.52 -7.61
CA GLY A 56 13.53 22.41 -8.69
C GLY A 56 14.88 22.10 -9.34
N ARG A 57 15.63 21.10 -8.84
CA ARG A 57 16.97 20.78 -9.39
C ARG A 57 16.89 19.98 -10.69
N LYS A 58 17.94 20.09 -11.51
CA LYS A 58 18.07 19.34 -12.76
C LYS A 58 18.05 17.83 -12.52
N LEU A 59 17.33 17.15 -13.40
CA LEU A 59 17.25 15.71 -13.49
C LEU A 59 18.07 15.22 -14.69
N THR A 60 18.53 13.98 -14.62
CA THR A 60 19.18 13.28 -15.72
C THR A 60 18.36 12.03 -16.05
N PRO A 61 17.86 11.88 -17.27
CA PRO A 61 17.18 10.66 -17.68
C PRO A 61 18.19 9.51 -17.74
N LYS A 62 17.89 8.40 -17.08
CA LYS A 62 18.76 7.22 -17.03
C LYS A 62 18.13 6.08 -17.81
N ARG A 63 18.79 5.71 -18.91
CA ARG A 63 18.49 4.52 -19.71
C ARG A 63 18.99 3.27 -18.99
N TYR A 64 18.17 2.24 -18.93
CA TYR A 64 18.53 0.95 -18.37
C TYR A 64 17.87 -0.18 -19.16
N THR A 65 18.60 -1.26 -19.41
CA THR A 65 18.12 -2.45 -20.14
C THR A 65 17.58 -3.54 -19.22
N GLU A 66 18.04 -3.56 -17.97
CA GLU A 66 17.72 -4.59 -16.97
C GLU A 66 16.76 -4.10 -15.88
N LYS A 67 16.50 -2.79 -15.81
CA LYS A 67 15.61 -2.16 -14.82
C LYS A 67 14.87 -0.99 -15.43
N LYS A 68 13.80 -0.52 -14.77
CA LYS A 68 13.01 0.64 -15.25
C LYS A 68 13.92 1.84 -15.48
N CYS A 69 13.84 2.43 -16.68
CA CYS A 69 14.33 3.78 -16.93
C CYS A 69 13.67 4.75 -15.94
N HIS A 70 14.44 5.75 -15.49
CA HIS A 70 13.96 6.76 -14.54
C HIS A 70 14.82 8.02 -14.61
N PHE A 71 14.27 9.14 -14.15
CA PHE A 71 15.03 10.33 -13.86
C PHE A 71 15.81 10.17 -12.55
N ALA A 72 17.05 10.64 -12.57
CA ALA A 72 17.90 10.72 -11.39
C ALA A 72 18.31 12.18 -11.14
N HIS A 73 18.25 12.61 -9.88
CA HIS A 73 18.80 13.92 -9.52
C HIS A 73 20.32 13.96 -9.70
N ARG A 74 20.84 15.14 -10.02
CA ARG A 74 22.29 15.40 -10.02
C ARG A 74 22.76 15.70 -8.59
N PRO A 75 23.66 14.89 -8.01
CA PRO A 75 24.20 15.17 -6.68
C PRO A 75 25.00 16.49 -6.65
N PRO A 76 25.08 17.16 -5.49
CA PRO A 76 24.37 16.88 -4.24
C PRO A 76 22.94 17.45 -4.27
N VAL A 77 21.96 16.69 -3.77
CA VAL A 77 20.55 17.13 -3.72
C VAL A 77 19.82 16.47 -2.55
N HIS A 78 18.97 17.26 -1.89
CA HIS A 78 18.02 16.78 -0.90
C HIS A 78 16.62 17.08 -1.44
N CYS A 79 15.90 16.05 -1.88
CA CYS A 79 14.56 16.18 -2.42
C CYS A 79 13.58 15.44 -1.51
N ARG A 80 12.49 16.13 -1.12
CA ARG A 80 11.42 15.57 -0.26
C ARG A 80 10.20 15.13 -1.07
N ARG A 81 10.30 15.12 -2.40
CA ARG A 81 9.22 14.69 -3.28
C ARG A 81 8.87 13.24 -2.98
N THR A 82 7.61 13.00 -2.61
CA THR A 82 7.09 11.68 -2.24
C THR A 82 6.48 10.96 -3.44
N GLU A 83 5.76 11.69 -4.30
CA GLU A 83 5.12 11.15 -5.50
C GLU A 83 6.09 11.10 -6.69
N THR A 84 6.62 9.91 -6.97
CA THR A 84 7.65 9.70 -8.01
C THR A 84 7.17 8.86 -9.18
N GLY A 85 5.95 8.32 -9.14
CA GLY A 85 5.36 7.49 -10.19
C GLY A 85 4.84 8.27 -11.41
N GLU A 86 4.33 7.54 -12.39
CA GLU A 86 3.76 8.06 -13.64
C GLU A 86 2.61 9.07 -13.42
N ALA A 87 1.73 8.79 -12.45
CA ALA A 87 0.57 9.64 -12.15
C ALA A 87 0.93 10.94 -11.38
N SER A 88 2.18 11.09 -10.92
CA SER A 88 2.60 12.23 -10.09
C SER A 88 2.57 13.58 -10.81
N ALA A 89 2.42 13.58 -12.14
CA ALA A 89 2.30 14.79 -12.95
C ALA A 89 0.91 14.94 -13.59
N ASP A 90 -0.07 14.11 -13.23
CA ASP A 90 -1.39 14.09 -13.88
C ASP A 90 -2.09 15.46 -13.78
N HIS A 91 -1.95 16.18 -12.67
CA HIS A 91 -2.49 17.54 -12.52
C HIS A 91 -1.90 18.50 -13.56
N LEU A 92 -0.61 18.41 -13.86
CA LEU A 92 0.02 19.24 -14.91
C LEU A 92 -0.52 18.87 -16.29
N TYR A 93 -0.62 17.58 -16.60
CA TYR A 93 -1.19 17.10 -17.87
C TYR A 93 -2.64 17.55 -18.04
N ILE A 94 -3.45 17.48 -16.98
CA ILE A 94 -4.84 17.96 -16.96
C ILE A 94 -4.91 19.46 -17.21
N GLY A 95 -4.12 20.27 -16.48
CA GLY A 95 -4.07 21.72 -16.66
C GLY A 95 -3.73 22.11 -18.10
N GLN A 96 -2.71 21.46 -18.69
CA GLN A 96 -2.32 21.70 -20.07
C GLN A 96 -3.34 21.24 -21.09
N ALA A 97 -3.95 20.09 -20.88
CA ALA A 97 -4.97 19.57 -21.78
C ALA A 97 -6.20 20.49 -21.77
N LEU A 98 -6.67 20.92 -20.59
CA LEU A 98 -7.80 21.84 -20.45
C LEU A 98 -7.50 23.21 -21.07
N ARG A 99 -6.33 23.79 -20.84
CA ARG A 99 -5.92 25.06 -21.47
C ARG A 99 -5.93 24.97 -22.99
N ARG A 100 -5.27 23.95 -23.55
CA ARG A 100 -5.23 23.74 -25.01
C ARG A 100 -6.60 23.44 -25.59
N TRP A 101 -7.42 22.68 -24.88
CA TRP A 101 -8.79 22.38 -25.28
C TRP A 101 -9.66 23.64 -25.30
N LEU A 102 -9.66 24.45 -24.24
CA LEU A 102 -10.38 25.73 -24.18
C LEU A 102 -9.96 26.69 -25.31
N LEU A 103 -8.66 26.77 -25.61
CA LEU A 103 -8.16 27.55 -26.73
C LEU A 103 -8.76 27.09 -28.07
N ARG A 104 -8.84 25.77 -28.30
CA ARG A 104 -9.49 25.21 -29.50
C ARG A 104 -11.01 25.45 -29.54
N GLN A 105 -11.64 25.58 -28.37
CA GLN A 105 -13.06 25.93 -28.24
C GLN A 105 -13.31 27.46 -28.38
N GLY A 106 -12.27 28.26 -28.66
CA GLY A 106 -12.39 29.71 -28.90
C GLY A 106 -12.13 30.60 -27.67
N TYR A 107 -11.78 30.04 -26.52
CA TYR A 107 -11.50 30.80 -25.30
C TYR A 107 -10.02 31.19 -25.20
N GLN A 108 -9.68 32.45 -25.52
CA GLN A 108 -8.28 32.91 -25.63
C GLN A 108 -7.59 33.21 -24.28
N ASN A 109 -8.34 33.44 -23.21
CA ASN A 109 -7.81 33.86 -21.90
C ASN A 109 -7.98 32.76 -20.83
N ALA A 110 -7.58 31.53 -21.13
CA ALA A 110 -7.59 30.43 -20.17
C ALA A 110 -6.31 30.45 -19.30
N GLU A 111 -6.46 30.74 -18.01
CA GLU A 111 -5.38 30.73 -17.02
C GLU A 111 -5.49 29.48 -16.15
N VAL A 112 -4.38 28.76 -16.01
CA VAL A 112 -4.30 27.55 -15.18
C VAL A 112 -3.63 27.89 -13.86
N THR A 113 -4.21 27.43 -12.76
CA THR A 113 -3.64 27.51 -11.42
C THR A 113 -3.62 26.13 -10.80
N TYR A 114 -2.48 25.73 -10.27
CA TYR A 114 -2.29 24.46 -9.56
C TYR A 114 -2.36 24.73 -8.06
N LEU A 115 -3.37 24.19 -7.39
CA LEU A 115 -3.54 24.33 -5.95
C LEU A 115 -2.92 23.14 -5.24
N GLU A 116 -2.06 23.43 -4.27
CA GLU A 116 -1.32 22.44 -3.49
C GLU A 116 -0.62 21.37 -4.37
N PRO A 117 0.20 21.78 -5.36
CA PRO A 117 0.81 20.87 -6.32
C PRO A 117 1.72 19.78 -5.69
N GLY A 118 2.16 19.98 -4.45
CA GLY A 118 2.93 18.99 -3.67
C GLY A 118 2.10 18.00 -2.88
N SER A 119 0.78 18.16 -2.83
CA SER A 119 -0.13 17.19 -2.21
C SER A 119 -0.17 15.90 -3.03
N VAL A 120 -0.55 14.80 -2.38
CA VAL A 120 -0.70 13.49 -3.04
C VAL A 120 -1.66 13.63 -4.23
N HIS A 121 -1.25 13.14 -5.40
CA HIS A 121 -1.96 13.27 -6.68
C HIS A 121 -2.14 14.72 -7.21
N GLY A 122 -1.35 15.68 -6.74
CA GLY A 122 -1.29 17.02 -7.33
C GLY A 122 -2.37 18.00 -6.86
N GLY A 123 -3.03 17.72 -5.73
CA GLY A 123 -3.96 18.64 -5.08
C GLY A 123 -5.21 18.90 -5.91
N ALA A 124 -5.26 20.04 -6.59
CA ALA A 124 -6.33 20.36 -7.52
C ALA A 124 -5.89 21.32 -8.62
N VAL A 125 -6.59 21.28 -9.75
CA VAL A 125 -6.37 22.17 -10.90
C VAL A 125 -7.55 23.12 -11.02
N ALA A 126 -7.26 24.39 -11.22
CA ALA A 126 -8.26 25.43 -11.44
C ALA A 126 -7.96 26.11 -12.78
N VAL A 127 -8.92 26.13 -13.71
CA VAL A 127 -8.77 26.78 -15.01
C VAL A 127 -9.80 27.88 -15.15
N ARG A 128 -9.34 29.12 -15.12
CA ARG A 128 -10.16 30.33 -15.17
C ARG A 128 -10.24 30.84 -16.59
N PHE A 129 -11.44 31.15 -17.08
CA PHE A 129 -11.65 31.59 -18.46
C PHE A 129 -12.91 32.48 -18.61
N GLY A 130 -13.04 33.15 -19.75
CA GLY A 130 -14.12 34.11 -20.03
C GLY A 130 -13.80 35.56 -19.62
N GLN A 131 -14.61 36.51 -20.10
CA GLN A 131 -14.52 37.94 -19.79
C GLN A 131 -15.47 38.30 -18.64
N GLY A 132 -15.08 39.19 -17.71
CA GLY A 132 -15.91 39.63 -16.57
C GLY A 132 -15.71 38.79 -15.29
N ARG A 133 -16.79 38.51 -14.52
CA ARG A 133 -16.75 37.49 -13.45
C ARG A 133 -16.45 36.16 -14.13
N SER A 134 -15.24 35.65 -13.95
CA SER A 134 -14.70 34.56 -14.76
C SER A 134 -15.37 33.22 -14.46
N ARG A 135 -15.56 32.39 -15.49
CA ARG A 135 -15.92 30.97 -15.36
C ARG A 135 -14.72 30.19 -14.84
N LEU A 136 -14.97 29.11 -14.10
CA LEU A 136 -13.93 28.29 -13.51
C LEU A 136 -14.19 26.80 -13.78
N ILE A 137 -13.21 26.08 -14.31
CA ILE A 137 -13.17 24.62 -14.22
C ILE A 137 -12.35 24.24 -12.99
N ARG A 138 -12.95 23.48 -12.08
CA ARG A 138 -12.32 22.96 -10.87
C ARG A 138 -12.16 21.44 -10.97
N VAL A 139 -10.94 20.98 -11.16
CA VAL A 139 -10.60 19.54 -11.12
C VAL A 139 -10.01 19.19 -9.76
N GLN A 140 -10.77 18.46 -8.94
CA GLN A 140 -10.33 18.04 -7.61
C GLN A 140 -9.70 16.64 -7.65
N LEU A 141 -8.39 16.54 -7.38
CA LEU A 141 -7.64 15.28 -7.47
C LEU A 141 -7.38 14.67 -6.08
N ALA A 142 -6.95 15.50 -5.14
CA ALA A 142 -6.76 15.14 -3.75
C ALA A 142 -8.11 14.98 -3.03
N ARG A 143 -8.10 14.21 -1.95
CA ARG A 143 -9.26 14.04 -1.07
C ARG A 143 -9.59 15.35 -0.36
N LEU A 144 -10.89 15.60 -0.19
CA LEU A 144 -11.40 16.58 0.75
C LEU A 144 -12.43 15.89 1.63
N THR A 145 -12.62 16.39 2.85
CA THR A 145 -13.81 16.02 3.62
C THR A 145 -15.07 16.58 2.97
N LEU A 146 -16.22 15.97 3.27
CA LEU A 146 -17.51 16.44 2.74
C LEU A 146 -17.78 17.90 3.13
N ARG A 147 -17.44 18.28 4.36
CA ARG A 147 -17.56 19.66 4.86
C ARG A 147 -16.70 20.64 4.06
N GLU A 148 -15.40 20.36 3.91
CA GLU A 148 -14.49 21.23 3.14
C GLU A 148 -14.93 21.35 1.67
N TRP A 149 -15.48 20.28 1.11
CA TRP A 149 -16.04 20.28 -0.22
C TRP A 149 -17.25 21.24 -0.34
N HIS A 150 -18.22 21.16 0.58
CA HIS A 150 -19.36 22.09 0.63
C HIS A 150 -18.91 23.54 0.78
N GLU A 151 -18.06 23.84 1.77
CA GLU A 151 -17.54 25.19 2.01
C GLU A 151 -16.76 25.72 0.78
N THR A 152 -16.04 24.85 0.07
CA THR A 152 -15.33 25.23 -1.15
C THR A 152 -16.27 25.50 -2.32
N ARG A 153 -17.33 24.71 -2.48
CA ARG A 153 -18.36 24.93 -3.51
C ARG A 153 -19.02 26.29 -3.33
N GLU A 154 -19.51 26.58 -2.13
CA GLU A 154 -20.19 27.85 -1.83
C GLU A 154 -19.25 29.04 -2.10
N ARG A 155 -18.04 29.00 -1.53
CA ARG A 155 -17.04 30.07 -1.73
C ARG A 155 -16.67 30.29 -3.21
N LEU A 156 -16.62 29.24 -4.02
CA LEU A 156 -16.32 29.37 -5.46
C LEU A 156 -17.53 29.88 -6.24
N ALA A 157 -18.74 29.41 -5.91
CA ALA A 157 -19.98 29.91 -6.50
C ALA A 157 -20.19 31.41 -6.22
N ASP A 158 -19.80 31.89 -5.05
CA ASP A 158 -19.85 33.31 -4.70
C ASP A 158 -18.85 34.18 -5.49
N ARG A 159 -17.76 33.59 -6.00
CA ARG A 159 -16.69 34.34 -6.68
C ARG A 159 -16.80 34.31 -8.20
N HIS A 160 -17.38 33.24 -8.74
CA HIS A 160 -17.39 32.95 -10.17
C HIS A 160 -18.83 32.86 -10.69
N THR A 161 -19.07 33.28 -11.94
CA THR A 161 -20.41 33.15 -12.54
C THR A 161 -20.84 31.70 -12.67
N HIS A 162 -19.89 30.82 -12.99
CA HIS A 162 -20.11 29.38 -13.17
C HIS A 162 -18.86 28.63 -12.73
N VAL A 163 -19.06 27.56 -11.95
CA VAL A 163 -18.01 26.66 -11.48
C VAL A 163 -18.31 25.25 -11.94
N HIS A 164 -17.48 24.75 -12.85
CA HIS A 164 -17.61 23.42 -13.43
C HIS A 164 -16.72 22.45 -12.67
N TRP A 165 -17.33 21.50 -11.97
CA TRP A 165 -16.60 20.54 -11.15
C TRP A 165 -16.28 19.27 -11.94
N ALA A 166 -15.06 18.78 -11.76
CA ALA A 166 -14.66 17.46 -12.22
C ALA A 166 -13.75 16.79 -11.19
N TYR A 167 -13.76 15.47 -11.16
CA TYR A 167 -13.22 14.69 -10.04
C TYR A 167 -12.23 13.64 -10.49
N GLY A 168 -11.03 13.68 -9.90
CA GLY A 168 -10.00 12.68 -10.11
C GLY A 168 -10.38 11.30 -9.59
N PRO A 169 -9.59 10.27 -9.90
CA PRO A 169 -9.87 8.90 -9.46
C PRO A 169 -9.77 8.71 -7.94
N TYR A 170 -9.03 9.56 -7.23
CA TYR A 170 -8.68 9.35 -5.82
C TYR A 170 -9.37 10.29 -4.81
N CYS A 171 -10.12 11.29 -5.29
CA CYS A 171 -10.69 12.32 -4.41
C CYS A 171 -11.86 11.82 -3.54
N GLY A 172 -12.57 10.77 -3.98
CA GLY A 172 -13.70 10.18 -3.25
C GLY A 172 -14.99 10.97 -3.27
N LEU A 173 -15.05 12.12 -3.97
CA LEU A 173 -16.17 13.07 -3.91
C LEU A 173 -17.21 12.94 -5.04
N SER A 174 -16.95 12.10 -6.05
CA SER A 174 -17.83 12.05 -7.22
C SER A 174 -19.26 11.61 -6.88
N HIS A 175 -19.44 10.70 -5.92
CA HIS A 175 -20.78 10.29 -5.47
C HIS A 175 -21.55 11.45 -4.85
N ASN A 176 -20.88 12.29 -4.05
CA ASN A 176 -21.51 13.47 -3.46
C ASN A 176 -21.94 14.50 -4.52
N GLU A 177 -21.17 14.64 -5.60
CA GLU A 177 -21.62 15.45 -6.74
C GLU A 177 -22.83 14.81 -7.44
N VAL A 178 -22.84 13.50 -7.66
CA VAL A 178 -23.99 12.82 -8.26
C VAL A 178 -25.25 13.05 -7.42
N ASP A 179 -25.16 12.96 -6.09
CA ASP A 179 -26.27 13.24 -5.19
C ASP A 179 -26.76 14.70 -5.29
N ALA A 180 -25.83 15.64 -5.53
CA ALA A 180 -26.13 17.08 -5.57
C ALA A 180 -26.62 17.57 -6.95
N ALA A 181 -26.13 17.01 -8.04
CA ALA A 181 -26.31 17.51 -9.41
C ALA A 181 -26.91 16.47 -10.38
N GLY A 182 -27.21 15.25 -9.91
CA GLY A 182 -27.73 14.15 -10.73
C GLY A 182 -26.67 13.45 -11.61
N TYR A 183 -25.46 13.99 -11.69
CA TYR A 183 -24.31 13.38 -12.36
C TYR A 183 -23.00 13.95 -11.82
N ALA A 184 -21.87 13.30 -12.12
CA ALA A 184 -20.54 13.84 -11.83
C ALA A 184 -19.58 13.63 -13.00
N LEU A 185 -18.79 14.66 -13.30
CA LEU A 185 -17.69 14.54 -14.26
C LEU A 185 -16.46 13.92 -13.57
N ARG A 186 -15.93 12.86 -14.15
CA ARG A 186 -14.70 12.19 -13.75
C ARG A 186 -13.58 12.58 -14.71
N VAL A 187 -12.36 12.71 -14.19
CA VAL A 187 -11.16 12.94 -14.99
C VAL A 187 -10.14 11.85 -14.68
N SER A 188 -9.49 11.33 -15.71
CA SER A 188 -8.43 10.33 -15.58
C SER A 188 -7.36 10.55 -16.65
N CYS A 189 -6.11 10.25 -16.29
CA CYS A 189 -4.98 10.28 -17.24
C CYS A 189 -4.54 8.85 -17.56
N ARG A 190 -4.38 8.57 -18.86
CA ARG A 190 -3.90 7.28 -19.36
C ARG A 190 -2.63 7.49 -20.16
N THR A 191 -1.76 6.50 -20.13
CA THR A 191 -0.50 6.58 -20.88
C THR A 191 -0.72 6.02 -22.27
N GLU A 192 -0.51 6.88 -23.25
CA GLU A 192 -0.63 6.56 -24.67
C GLU A 192 0.65 6.97 -25.36
N GLY A 193 1.40 5.97 -25.85
CA GLY A 193 2.76 6.18 -26.32
C GLY A 193 3.66 6.78 -25.24
N GLU A 194 4.15 7.99 -25.47
CA GLU A 194 5.12 8.69 -24.61
C GLU A 194 4.51 9.81 -23.77
N THR A 195 3.18 9.93 -23.77
CA THR A 195 2.48 11.01 -23.09
C THR A 195 1.32 10.47 -22.25
N ARG A 196 0.77 11.37 -21.41
CA ARG A 196 -0.43 11.12 -20.62
C ARG A 196 -1.59 11.85 -21.31
N GLU A 197 -2.55 11.10 -21.82
CA GLU A 197 -3.78 11.62 -22.42
C GLU A 197 -4.89 11.74 -21.38
N VAL A 198 -5.71 12.79 -21.52
CA VAL A 198 -6.75 13.15 -20.54
C VAL A 198 -8.11 12.70 -21.04
N TYR A 199 -8.77 11.87 -20.24
CA TYR A 199 -10.11 11.37 -20.45
C TYR A 199 -11.07 12.02 -19.46
N VAL A 200 -12.28 12.33 -19.94
CA VAL A 200 -13.39 12.84 -19.14
C VAL A 200 -14.53 11.81 -19.20
N GLY A 201 -15.11 11.48 -18.06
CA GLY A 201 -16.24 10.55 -18.01
C GLY A 201 -17.42 11.10 -17.25
N THR A 202 -18.63 10.65 -17.59
CA THR A 202 -19.87 11.03 -16.89
C THR A 202 -20.33 9.87 -16.02
N GLN A 203 -20.43 10.12 -14.71
CA GLN A 203 -20.97 9.18 -13.73
C GLN A 203 -22.43 9.56 -13.39
N TYR A 204 -23.33 8.58 -13.42
CA TYR A 204 -24.74 8.72 -13.00
C TYR A 204 -25.01 8.01 -11.65
N PRO A 205 -26.22 8.18 -11.04
CA PRO A 205 -26.58 7.57 -9.74
C PRO A 205 -26.48 6.05 -9.68
N ASP A 206 -26.67 5.38 -10.82
CA ASP A 206 -26.49 3.93 -10.97
C ASP A 206 -25.00 3.50 -10.98
N ASN A 207 -24.08 4.45 -10.86
CA ASN A 207 -22.63 4.30 -11.00
C ASN A 207 -22.17 3.86 -12.40
N SER A 208 -23.04 3.96 -13.41
CA SER A 208 -22.61 3.83 -14.80
C SER A 208 -21.64 4.97 -15.11
N LEU A 209 -20.58 4.63 -15.85
CA LEU A 209 -19.50 5.55 -16.19
C LEU A 209 -19.04 5.29 -17.61
N ALA A 210 -19.17 6.28 -18.48
CA ALA A 210 -18.61 6.24 -19.83
C ALA A 210 -17.50 7.26 -19.95
N TRP A 211 -16.38 6.88 -20.56
CA TRP A 211 -15.21 7.72 -20.75
C TRP A 211 -15.07 8.16 -22.20
N SER A 212 -14.76 9.42 -22.40
CA SER A 212 -14.50 10.04 -23.70
C SER A 212 -13.17 10.80 -23.65
N GLY A 213 -12.54 10.95 -24.80
CA GLY A 213 -11.36 11.82 -24.90
C GLY A 213 -11.77 13.27 -24.63
N LEU A 214 -10.91 14.08 -23.98
CA LEU A 214 -11.22 15.51 -23.76
C LEU A 214 -11.50 16.24 -25.09
N THR A 215 -10.88 15.81 -26.19
CA THR A 215 -11.11 16.36 -27.54
C THR A 215 -12.50 16.11 -28.09
N GLU A 216 -13.19 15.08 -27.61
CA GLU A 216 -14.57 14.74 -28.00
C GLU A 216 -15.61 15.52 -27.18
N CYS A 217 -15.17 16.13 -26.07
CA CYS A 217 -16.03 16.96 -25.24
C CYS A 217 -16.10 18.39 -25.79
N ARG A 218 -17.21 19.08 -25.52
CA ARG A 218 -17.39 20.51 -25.83
C ARG A 218 -17.64 21.34 -24.58
N MET A 219 -17.28 22.61 -24.62
CA MET A 219 -17.65 23.56 -23.57
C MET A 219 -18.98 24.22 -23.95
N SER A 220 -20.01 24.10 -23.12
CA SER A 220 -21.27 24.86 -23.21
C SER A 220 -21.30 25.94 -22.12
N ASP A 221 -22.42 26.65 -21.96
CA ASP A 221 -22.64 27.55 -20.81
C ASP A 221 -22.86 26.78 -19.50
N ASP A 222 -23.51 25.61 -19.58
CA ASP A 222 -23.78 24.71 -18.45
C ASP A 222 -22.55 23.91 -18.01
N GLY A 223 -21.53 23.77 -18.86
CA GLY A 223 -20.23 23.20 -18.49
C GLY A 223 -19.58 22.34 -19.55
N ILE A 224 -18.77 21.38 -19.09
CA ILE A 224 -18.12 20.41 -19.98
C ILE A 224 -19.17 19.36 -20.36
N ILE A 225 -19.56 19.34 -21.62
CA ILE A 225 -20.49 18.37 -22.16
C ILE A 225 -19.71 17.23 -22.80
N THR A 226 -19.81 16.04 -22.21
CA THR A 226 -19.29 14.79 -22.78
C THR A 226 -20.30 14.22 -23.79
N PRO A 227 -19.88 13.37 -24.73
CA PRO A 227 -20.78 12.68 -25.65
C PRO A 227 -21.96 11.97 -24.96
N ARG A 228 -21.71 11.35 -23.80
CA ARG A 228 -22.76 10.68 -23.03
C ARG A 228 -23.72 11.67 -22.38
N LEU A 229 -23.21 12.74 -21.78
CA LEU A 229 -24.06 13.76 -21.17
C LEU A 229 -24.96 14.46 -22.20
N ASP A 230 -24.49 14.55 -23.44
CA ASP A 230 -25.26 15.09 -24.56
C ASP A 230 -26.38 14.13 -25.03
N ALA A 231 -26.08 12.84 -25.11
CA ALA A 231 -27.04 11.82 -25.53
C ALA A 231 -28.11 11.54 -24.45
N GLU A 232 -27.70 11.55 -23.19
CA GLU A 232 -28.51 11.19 -22.02
C GLU A 232 -28.46 12.30 -20.97
N PRO A 233 -29.03 13.49 -21.21
CA PRO A 233 -29.07 14.54 -20.21
C PRO A 233 -29.78 14.03 -18.95
N PRO A 234 -29.30 14.36 -17.73
CA PRO A 234 -29.99 14.00 -16.50
C PRO A 234 -31.41 14.56 -16.54
N ALA A 235 -32.39 13.78 -16.08
CA ALA A 235 -33.78 14.20 -16.05
C ALA A 235 -33.90 15.57 -15.34
N SER A 236 -34.41 16.58 -16.04
CA SER A 236 -34.53 17.95 -15.53
C SER A 236 -35.25 17.98 -14.18
N SER A 237 -34.54 18.43 -13.15
CA SER A 237 -35.04 19.09 -11.92
C SER A 237 -36.48 18.73 -11.49
N THR A 238 -36.78 17.44 -11.34
CA THR A 238 -37.87 17.01 -10.48
C THR A 238 -37.38 17.13 -9.03
N PRO A 239 -38.25 17.44 -8.04
CA PRO A 239 -37.83 17.61 -6.66
C PRO A 239 -37.04 16.38 -6.25
N VAL A 240 -35.84 16.62 -5.70
CA VAL A 240 -34.99 15.61 -5.08
C VAL A 240 -35.94 14.65 -4.33
N PRO A 241 -36.08 13.37 -4.75
CA PRO A 241 -36.77 12.42 -3.90
C PRO A 241 -36.02 12.47 -2.58
N THR A 242 -36.74 12.77 -1.50
CA THR A 242 -36.19 12.90 -0.15
C THR A 242 -35.13 11.82 0.01
N PRO A 243 -33.85 12.18 0.24
CA PRO A 243 -32.75 11.24 0.11
C PRO A 243 -33.11 10.02 0.94
N THR A 244 -33.27 8.87 0.28
CA THR A 244 -33.43 7.60 0.98
C THR A 244 -32.24 7.54 1.93
N PRO A 245 -32.45 7.52 3.26
CA PRO A 245 -31.34 7.69 4.18
C PRO A 245 -30.28 6.65 3.85
N VAL A 246 -29.07 7.09 3.51
CA VAL A 246 -27.97 6.18 3.20
C VAL A 246 -27.72 5.35 4.44
N ALA A 247 -28.17 4.10 4.41
CA ALA A 247 -28.02 3.15 5.48
C ALA A 247 -26.71 2.38 5.27
N PHE A 248 -25.67 2.72 6.04
CA PHE A 248 -24.42 1.98 5.97
C PHE A 248 -24.54 0.70 6.80
N PRO A 249 -24.36 -0.49 6.22
CA PRO A 249 -24.41 -1.73 6.98
C PRO A 249 -23.22 -1.79 7.94
N LEU A 250 -23.52 -2.04 9.22
CA LEU A 250 -22.52 -2.33 10.25
C LEU A 250 -22.34 -3.84 10.34
N ALA A 251 -21.09 -4.29 10.34
CA ALA A 251 -20.80 -5.71 10.48
C ALA A 251 -21.21 -6.20 11.89
N PRO A 252 -21.94 -7.33 12.00
CA PRO A 252 -22.32 -7.89 13.30
C PRO A 252 -21.14 -8.10 14.24
N GLY A 253 -21.30 -7.75 15.51
CA GLY A 253 -20.30 -7.96 16.56
C GLY A 253 -19.14 -6.96 16.54
N THR A 254 -19.19 -5.93 15.70
CA THR A 254 -18.11 -4.93 15.58
C THR A 254 -18.36 -3.63 16.37
N VAL A 255 -19.56 -3.45 16.90
CA VAL A 255 -19.96 -2.27 17.66
C VAL A 255 -20.47 -2.69 19.02
N ALA A 256 -19.91 -2.09 20.06
CA ALA A 256 -20.37 -2.22 21.43
C ALA A 256 -20.82 -0.87 21.98
N PHE A 257 -21.67 -0.91 23.01
CA PHE A 257 -22.16 0.28 23.67
C PHE A 257 -22.41 0.06 25.17
N THR A 258 -22.43 1.14 25.92
CA THR A 258 -22.82 1.19 27.34
C THR A 258 -23.47 2.54 27.67
N ALA A 259 -23.84 2.77 28.94
CA ALA A 259 -24.51 3.99 29.39
C ALA A 259 -25.81 4.32 28.61
N ALA A 260 -26.49 3.27 28.11
CA ALA A 260 -27.70 3.39 27.33
C ALA A 260 -28.84 3.99 28.17
N THR A 261 -29.18 5.25 27.90
CA THR A 261 -30.27 5.97 28.55
C THR A 261 -31.41 6.10 27.57
N GLU A 262 -32.59 5.57 27.93
CA GLU A 262 -33.77 5.64 27.07
C GLU A 262 -34.24 7.09 26.94
N LEU A 263 -34.44 7.55 25.71
CA LEU A 263 -34.94 8.88 25.41
C LEU A 263 -36.49 8.87 25.39
N PRO A 264 -37.15 9.99 25.76
CA PRO A 264 -38.61 10.10 25.64
C PRO A 264 -39.06 9.81 24.20
N ALA A 265 -40.11 8.98 24.06
CA ALA A 265 -40.51 8.42 22.77
C ALA A 265 -40.76 9.49 21.69
N PRO A 266 -40.18 9.36 20.48
CA PRO A 266 -40.71 10.04 19.30
C PRO A 266 -41.95 9.30 18.77
N ARG A 267 -42.78 10.03 18.02
CA ARG A 267 -43.97 9.52 17.32
C ARG A 267 -43.61 8.28 16.47
N PRO A 268 -44.56 7.34 16.27
CA PRO A 268 -44.31 6.13 15.50
C PRO A 268 -43.74 6.44 14.11
N HIS A 269 -42.76 5.62 13.69
CA HIS A 269 -42.17 5.67 12.36
C HIS A 269 -43.25 5.41 11.29
N LEU A 270 -43.05 5.91 10.07
CA LEU A 270 -43.96 5.76 8.92
C LEU A 270 -44.37 4.30 8.59
N ASP A 271 -43.66 3.30 9.14
CA ASP A 271 -43.86 1.87 8.89
C ASP A 271 -44.54 1.11 10.06
N GLY A 272 -45.03 1.82 11.09
CA GLY A 272 -45.86 1.22 12.16
C GLY A 272 -45.15 0.33 13.19
N THR A 273 -43.82 0.18 13.13
CA THR A 273 -43.04 -0.58 14.12
C THR A 273 -42.68 0.26 15.34
N ALA A 274 -43.06 -0.21 16.53
CA ALA A 274 -42.68 0.43 17.79
C ALA A 274 -41.18 0.22 18.07
N ILE A 275 -40.43 1.31 18.20
CA ILE A 275 -38.99 1.33 18.48
C ILE A 275 -38.70 2.09 19.78
N ARG A 276 -37.63 1.72 20.46
CA ARG A 276 -37.07 2.46 21.61
C ARG A 276 -35.74 3.10 21.19
N LEU A 277 -35.54 4.35 21.60
CA LEU A 277 -34.32 5.09 21.34
C LEU A 277 -33.50 5.22 22.61
N TYR A 278 -32.20 5.01 22.47
CA TYR A 278 -31.23 5.13 23.54
C TYR A 278 -30.15 6.12 23.14
N GLU A 279 -29.76 7.00 24.04
CA GLU A 279 -28.48 7.70 23.96
C GLU A 279 -27.43 6.85 24.68
N ALA A 280 -26.34 6.51 24.00
CA ALA A 280 -25.33 5.60 24.53
C ALA A 280 -23.92 6.07 24.16
N GLU A 281 -22.95 5.63 24.96
CA GLU A 281 -21.54 5.64 24.57
C GLU A 281 -21.27 4.41 23.72
N VAL A 282 -20.80 4.64 22.50
CA VAL A 282 -20.63 3.62 21.47
C VAL A 282 -19.18 3.58 21.03
N GLN A 283 -18.64 2.38 20.89
CA GLN A 283 -17.31 2.17 20.35
C GLN A 283 -17.35 1.09 19.27
N PRO A 284 -17.04 1.44 18.01
CA PRO A 284 -16.65 0.47 17.00
C PRO A 284 -15.25 -0.09 17.28
N ILE A 285 -14.97 -1.34 16.88
CA ILE A 285 -13.64 -1.93 17.01
C ILE A 285 -12.60 -1.04 16.30
N GLY A 286 -11.55 -0.66 17.03
CA GLY A 286 -10.45 0.16 16.49
C GLY A 286 -10.74 1.67 16.41
N SER A 287 -11.89 2.12 16.90
CA SER A 287 -12.30 3.53 16.90
C SER A 287 -12.36 4.12 18.31
N ALA A 288 -12.36 5.45 18.39
CA ALA A 288 -12.63 6.17 19.64
C ALA A 288 -14.09 6.00 20.08
N VAL A 289 -14.34 6.18 21.38
CA VAL A 289 -15.71 6.21 21.92
C VAL A 289 -16.40 7.47 21.42
N ILE A 290 -17.63 7.32 20.95
CA ILE A 290 -18.50 8.41 20.53
C ILE A 290 -19.82 8.32 21.28
N ARG A 291 -20.49 9.45 21.48
CA ARG A 291 -21.92 9.43 21.81
C ARG A 291 -22.73 9.24 20.54
N ALA A 292 -23.67 8.30 20.56
CA ALA A 292 -24.56 8.06 19.44
C ALA A 292 -25.95 7.66 19.93
N ARG A 293 -26.95 7.82 19.05
CA ARG A 293 -28.30 7.30 19.28
C ARG A 293 -28.40 5.89 18.72
N ILE A 294 -29.04 4.99 19.46
CA ILE A 294 -29.31 3.60 19.06
C ILE A 294 -30.82 3.38 19.08
N SER A 295 -31.38 2.84 18.00
CA SER A 295 -32.77 2.35 18.00
C SER A 295 -32.81 0.82 18.07
N LEU A 296 -33.56 0.29 19.03
CA LEU A 296 -33.85 -1.14 19.17
C LEU A 296 -35.37 -1.39 19.07
N PRO A 297 -35.81 -2.60 18.65
CA PRO A 297 -37.23 -2.95 18.63
C PRO A 297 -37.84 -2.85 20.03
N HIS A 298 -39.11 -2.44 20.14
CA HIS A 298 -39.78 -2.33 21.44
C HIS A 298 -39.80 -3.64 22.25
N ALA A 299 -39.81 -4.78 21.57
CA ALA A 299 -39.76 -6.11 22.17
C ALA A 299 -38.37 -6.50 22.71
N HIS A 300 -37.31 -5.75 22.39
CA HIS A 300 -35.97 -6.00 22.91
C HIS A 300 -35.87 -5.49 24.37
N PRO A 301 -35.30 -6.27 25.31
CA PRO A 301 -35.14 -5.83 26.70
C PRO A 301 -34.28 -4.57 26.79
N ALA A 302 -34.74 -3.57 27.55
CA ALA A 302 -34.00 -2.31 27.69
C ALA A 302 -32.57 -2.58 28.21
N PRO A 303 -31.52 -2.20 27.44
CA PRO A 303 -30.14 -2.47 27.83
C PRO A 303 -29.77 -1.67 29.08
N PRO A 304 -29.38 -2.30 30.20
CA PRO A 304 -29.00 -1.58 31.41
C PRO A 304 -27.79 -0.65 31.16
N PRO A 305 -27.81 0.60 31.68
CA PRO A 305 -26.73 1.58 31.48
C PRO A 305 -25.36 1.14 32.03
N HIS A 306 -25.37 0.26 33.03
CA HIS A 306 -24.19 -0.24 33.74
C HIS A 306 -23.62 -1.54 33.14
N GLN A 307 -24.10 -1.96 31.97
CA GLN A 307 -23.64 -3.18 31.32
C GLN A 307 -23.17 -2.90 29.90
N LEU A 308 -22.14 -3.63 29.49
CA LEU A 308 -21.63 -3.60 28.13
C LEU A 308 -22.49 -4.46 27.22
N HIS A 309 -22.93 -3.90 26.10
CA HIS A 309 -23.76 -4.58 25.10
C HIS A 309 -23.06 -4.57 23.75
N VAL A 310 -23.25 -5.63 22.97
CA VAL A 310 -22.72 -5.75 21.61
C VAL A 310 -23.86 -5.94 20.63
N ILE A 311 -23.77 -5.25 19.50
CA ILE A 311 -24.73 -5.35 18.41
C ILE A 311 -24.33 -6.53 17.51
N TYR A 312 -24.90 -7.71 17.75
CA TYR A 312 -24.71 -8.91 16.92
C TYR A 312 -25.78 -9.10 15.85
N SER A 313 -26.79 -8.25 15.84
CA SER A 313 -27.82 -8.25 14.81
C SER A 313 -27.39 -7.48 13.57
N SER A 314 -28.18 -7.58 12.50
CA SER A 314 -28.10 -6.64 11.39
C SER A 314 -28.29 -5.22 11.92
N ALA A 315 -27.32 -4.36 11.62
CA ALA A 315 -27.37 -2.97 12.04
C ALA A 315 -26.99 -2.04 10.90
N GLN A 316 -27.60 -0.86 10.90
CA GLN A 316 -27.42 0.16 9.89
C GLN A 316 -27.15 1.50 10.55
N LEU A 317 -26.17 2.24 10.03
CA LEU A 317 -25.91 3.61 10.40
C LEU A 317 -26.68 4.54 9.46
N VAL A 318 -27.52 5.41 10.03
CA VAL A 318 -28.42 6.31 9.31
C VAL A 318 -28.16 7.76 9.75
N PRO A 319 -28.08 8.72 8.82
CA PRO A 319 -27.91 10.14 9.19
C PRO A 319 -29.17 10.70 9.87
N LEU A 320 -29.00 11.50 10.93
CA LEU A 320 -30.07 12.24 11.59
C LEU A 320 -30.22 13.61 10.93
N THR A 321 -31.25 13.79 10.11
CA THR A 321 -31.47 15.00 9.28
C THR A 321 -31.83 16.28 10.06
N GLU A 322 -32.08 16.19 11.38
CA GLU A 322 -32.49 17.32 12.23
C GLU A 322 -31.60 17.52 13.48
N ALA A 323 -30.35 17.03 13.48
CA ALA A 323 -29.46 17.22 14.63
C ALA A 323 -28.89 18.66 14.67
N ALA A 324 -29.07 19.34 15.80
CA ALA A 324 -28.35 20.59 16.10
C ALA A 324 -26.82 20.38 16.03
N PRO A 325 -26.01 21.41 15.75
CA PRO A 325 -24.55 21.26 15.56
C PRO A 325 -23.78 20.68 16.76
N SER A 326 -24.40 20.59 17.93
CA SER A 326 -23.85 19.98 19.15
C SER A 326 -24.37 18.57 19.47
N GLU A 327 -25.28 18.01 18.66
CA GLU A 327 -25.89 16.70 18.87
C GLU A 327 -25.31 15.62 17.93
N PRO A 328 -25.33 14.34 18.32
CA PRO A 328 -24.81 13.26 17.48
C PRO A 328 -25.58 13.17 16.16
N ALA A 329 -24.87 13.38 15.04
CA ALA A 329 -25.41 13.43 13.67
C ALA A 329 -25.85 12.07 13.09
N TRP A 330 -25.75 10.97 13.85
CA TRP A 330 -25.94 9.60 13.35
C TRP A 330 -26.78 8.72 14.30
N LEU A 331 -27.68 7.93 13.72
CA LEU A 331 -28.52 6.93 14.37
C LEU A 331 -28.07 5.53 13.98
N ILE A 332 -27.84 4.66 14.96
CA ILE A 332 -27.60 3.24 14.75
C ILE A 332 -28.92 2.49 14.89
N ARG A 333 -29.45 1.97 13.78
CA ARG A 333 -30.61 1.08 13.78
C ARG A 333 -30.15 -0.36 13.89
N ALA A 334 -30.54 -1.07 14.94
CA ALA A 334 -30.16 -2.45 15.17
C ALA A 334 -31.40 -3.29 15.51
N ASP A 335 -31.44 -4.53 15.01
CA ASP A 335 -32.56 -5.45 15.30
C ASP A 335 -32.44 -6.12 16.68
N GLY A 336 -31.31 -5.93 17.35
CA GLY A 336 -31.06 -6.44 18.71
C GLY A 336 -29.62 -6.28 19.16
N ALA A 337 -29.43 -6.30 20.48
CA ALA A 337 -28.12 -6.32 21.12
C ALA A 337 -28.05 -7.45 22.15
N SER A 338 -26.84 -7.94 22.44
CA SER A 338 -26.62 -8.95 23.47
C SER A 338 -25.70 -8.40 24.56
N PRO A 339 -26.01 -8.65 25.85
CA PRO A 339 -25.14 -8.27 26.94
C PRO A 339 -23.85 -9.07 26.90
N LEU A 340 -22.74 -8.43 27.27
CA LEU A 340 -21.51 -9.13 27.63
C LEU A 340 -21.48 -9.41 29.14
N PRO A 341 -20.98 -10.59 29.55
CA PRO A 341 -20.86 -10.94 30.97
C PRO A 341 -19.77 -10.13 31.69
N GLN A 342 -18.84 -9.54 30.94
CA GLN A 342 -17.72 -8.76 31.46
C GLN A 342 -18.02 -7.27 31.36
N GLN A 343 -17.66 -6.50 32.40
CA GLN A 343 -17.81 -5.03 32.39
C GLN A 343 -16.80 -4.33 31.47
N THR A 344 -15.75 -5.03 31.04
CA THR A 344 -14.76 -4.51 30.09
C THR A 344 -14.44 -5.60 29.07
N ASP A 345 -14.16 -5.22 27.83
CA ASP A 345 -13.73 -6.12 26.76
C ASP A 345 -12.54 -5.46 26.03
N ALA A 346 -11.47 -6.21 25.82
CA ALA A 346 -10.25 -5.71 25.18
C ALA A 346 -10.48 -5.18 23.75
N ARG A 347 -11.57 -5.59 23.09
CA ARG A 347 -11.96 -5.09 21.77
C ARG A 347 -12.49 -3.65 21.82
N TRP A 348 -12.99 -3.19 22.97
CA TRP A 348 -13.56 -1.86 23.17
C TRP A 348 -13.06 -1.24 24.48
N PRO A 349 -11.76 -0.89 24.54
CA PRO A 349 -11.10 -0.47 25.78
C PRO A 349 -11.58 0.89 26.32
N GLY A 350 -12.32 1.65 25.50
CA GLY A 350 -12.81 2.98 25.86
C GLY A 350 -14.16 2.95 26.57
N LEU A 351 -14.95 1.89 26.41
CA LEU A 351 -16.26 1.78 27.06
C LEU A 351 -16.09 1.42 28.54
N ARG A 352 -16.61 2.28 29.42
CA ARG A 352 -16.56 2.09 30.87
C ARG A 352 -17.98 2.11 31.43
N PRO A 353 -18.63 0.94 31.60
CA PRO A 353 -19.93 0.88 32.24
C PRO A 353 -19.85 1.45 33.66
N GLY A 354 -20.80 2.30 34.04
CA GLY A 354 -20.86 2.86 35.39
C GLY A 354 -21.08 1.75 36.44
N SER A 355 -20.51 1.90 37.64
CA SER A 355 -20.76 0.95 38.73
C SER A 355 -22.24 0.95 39.11
N PRO A 356 -22.88 -0.21 39.36
CA PRO A 356 -24.27 -0.26 39.78
C PRO A 356 -24.44 0.44 41.14
N THR A 357 -25.28 1.47 41.21
CA THR A 357 -25.61 2.17 42.45
C THR A 357 -26.34 1.21 43.41
N PRO A 358 -25.86 1.00 44.65
CA PRO A 358 -26.64 0.30 45.66
C PRO A 358 -27.88 1.13 46.03
N ALA A 359 -29.01 0.47 46.28
CA ALA A 359 -30.26 1.08 46.73
C ALA A 359 -30.05 2.05 47.92
N PRO A 360 -30.83 3.14 48.02
CA PRO A 360 -30.51 4.26 48.90
C PRO A 360 -30.78 3.94 50.38
N PRO A 361 -29.84 4.24 51.30
CA PRO A 361 -30.14 4.49 52.70
C PRO A 361 -30.35 5.99 52.97
N GLN A 362 -31.20 6.26 53.95
CA GLN A 362 -31.71 7.55 54.44
C GLN A 362 -30.64 8.48 55.08
N PRO A 363 -30.99 9.77 55.35
CA PRO A 363 -30.07 10.89 55.33
C PRO A 363 -29.37 11.14 56.68
N ALA A 364 -28.08 11.48 56.65
CA ALA A 364 -27.46 12.30 57.68
C ALA A 364 -26.16 12.97 57.21
N LEU A 365 -26.21 14.30 57.22
CA LEU A 365 -25.18 15.27 57.58
C LEU A 365 -23.87 15.32 56.75
N THR A 366 -23.74 16.42 56.01
CA THR A 366 -22.48 17.03 55.58
C THR A 366 -21.57 17.33 56.78
N PRO A 367 -20.24 17.28 56.61
CA PRO A 367 -19.55 18.50 56.20
C PRO A 367 -18.36 18.32 55.24
N SER A 368 -18.25 19.30 54.35
CA SER A 368 -17.03 19.90 53.78
C SER A 368 -16.23 19.13 52.73
N GLU A 369 -16.28 19.68 51.52
CA GLU A 369 -15.26 19.56 50.47
C GLU A 369 -13.83 19.82 50.99
N PRO A 370 -12.82 19.31 50.27
CA PRO A 370 -12.05 20.26 49.49
C PRO A 370 -12.02 19.93 48.00
N SER A 371 -12.50 20.91 47.26
CA SER A 371 -12.17 21.36 45.91
C SER A 371 -11.24 20.50 45.04
N ALA A 372 -11.78 20.13 43.88
CA ALA A 372 -11.16 20.17 42.55
C ALA A 372 -9.62 20.13 42.50
N SER A 373 -9.06 18.93 42.29
CA SER A 373 -7.72 18.84 41.72
C SER A 373 -7.81 19.10 40.21
N THR A 374 -7.46 20.32 39.85
CA THR A 374 -7.25 20.81 38.49
C THR A 374 -6.31 19.84 37.75
N ARG A 375 -6.73 19.27 36.62
CA ARG A 375 -5.82 18.52 35.73
C ARG A 375 -4.69 19.47 35.33
N ARG A 376 -3.48 19.21 35.80
CA ARG A 376 -2.30 20.02 35.52
C ARG A 376 -1.71 19.54 34.20
N SER A 377 -1.74 20.40 33.18
CA SER A 377 -1.19 20.12 31.85
C SER A 377 0.32 19.96 31.89
N LEU A 378 0.86 19.04 31.10
CA LEU A 378 2.31 18.89 30.88
C LEU A 378 2.91 20.22 30.34
N PRO A 379 4.20 20.52 30.62
CA PRO A 379 4.82 21.81 30.24
C PRO A 379 4.99 22.04 28.73
N LEU A 380 4.91 20.99 27.91
CA LEU A 380 5.02 21.00 26.45
C LEU A 380 3.81 20.31 25.83
N ASP A 381 3.51 20.60 24.56
CA ASP A 381 2.51 19.85 23.79
C ASP A 381 2.85 18.35 23.77
N GLU A 382 1.83 17.48 23.79
CA GLU A 382 2.00 16.02 23.92
C GLU A 382 2.81 15.47 22.73
N ALA A 383 2.62 16.03 21.53
CA ALA A 383 3.36 15.66 20.33
C ALA A 383 4.86 16.06 20.41
N GLU A 384 5.16 17.24 20.96
CA GLU A 384 6.53 17.71 21.15
C GLU A 384 7.27 16.88 22.21
N THR A 385 6.57 16.52 23.28
CA THR A 385 7.08 15.62 24.33
C THR A 385 7.45 14.26 23.74
N ILE A 386 6.55 13.64 22.96
CA ILE A 386 6.81 12.36 22.28
C ILE A 386 8.01 12.47 21.32
N HIS A 387 8.14 13.59 20.60
CA HIS A 387 9.26 13.81 19.67
C HIS A 387 10.60 13.95 20.41
N ALA A 388 10.64 14.65 21.53
CA ALA A 388 11.82 14.80 22.37
C ALA A 388 12.25 13.45 22.97
N LEU A 389 11.30 12.66 23.48
CA LEU A 389 11.56 11.32 24.03
C LEU A 389 12.13 10.37 22.95
N ARG A 390 11.53 10.34 21.76
CA ARG A 390 12.04 9.55 20.61
C ARG A 390 13.45 9.94 20.22
N SER A 391 13.70 11.24 20.08
CA SER A 391 15.01 11.76 19.69
C SER A 391 16.08 11.38 20.70
N ARG A 392 15.75 11.37 22.00
CA ARG A 392 16.68 10.94 23.05
C ARG A 392 16.93 9.44 23.03
N LEU A 393 15.89 8.62 22.88
CA LEU A 393 16.04 7.15 22.80
C LEU A 393 16.84 6.71 21.57
N ASP A 394 16.72 7.44 20.45
CA ASP A 394 17.56 7.22 19.26
C ASP A 394 19.05 7.54 19.52
N ILE A 395 19.36 8.52 20.38
CA ILE A 395 20.75 8.82 20.77
C ILE A 395 21.28 7.70 21.67
N VAL A 396 20.49 7.25 22.66
CA VAL A 396 20.81 6.15 23.57
C VAL A 396 21.05 4.84 22.80
N ALA A 397 20.25 4.59 21.76
CA ALA A 397 20.43 3.46 20.85
C ALA A 397 21.77 3.50 20.11
N ARG A 398 22.24 4.68 19.69
CA ARG A 398 23.52 4.84 18.97
C ARG A 398 24.73 4.69 19.89
N THR A 399 24.60 5.06 21.16
CA THR A 399 25.65 4.89 22.17
C THR A 399 25.67 3.50 22.78
N HIS A 400 24.74 2.62 22.40
CA HIS A 400 24.55 1.29 22.98
C HIS A 400 24.36 1.34 24.51
N ASP A 401 23.64 2.37 24.97
CA ASP A 401 23.46 2.63 26.39
C ASP A 401 22.02 2.33 26.82
N LEU A 402 21.74 2.45 28.11
CA LEU A 402 20.41 2.43 28.70
C LEU A 402 20.13 3.78 29.37
N ILE A 403 18.85 4.15 29.48
CA ILE A 403 18.44 5.38 30.14
C ILE A 403 17.35 5.10 31.16
N ASP A 404 17.48 5.67 32.35
CA ASP A 404 16.39 5.62 33.32
C ASP A 404 15.27 6.60 32.92
N TRP A 405 14.03 6.30 33.32
CA TRP A 405 12.87 7.07 32.90
C TRP A 405 12.87 8.51 33.47
N GLU A 406 13.46 8.75 34.64
CA GLU A 406 13.53 10.07 35.27
C GLU A 406 14.47 11.01 34.50
N THR A 407 15.61 10.49 34.07
CA THR A 407 16.58 11.14 33.19
C THR A 407 15.99 11.37 31.82
N LEU A 408 15.21 10.42 31.29
CA LEU A 408 14.53 10.56 30.00
C LEU A 408 13.49 11.71 30.02
N LEU A 409 12.68 11.81 31.09
CA LEU A 409 11.70 12.90 31.24
C LEU A 409 12.34 14.27 31.46
N ARG A 410 13.46 14.33 32.19
CA ARG A 410 14.22 15.57 32.37
C ARG A 410 14.71 16.15 31.05
N HIS A 411 15.03 15.31 30.06
CA HIS A 411 15.39 15.73 28.70
C HIS A 411 14.21 16.25 27.89
N ALA A 412 12.97 15.86 28.25
CA ALA A 412 11.74 16.38 27.68
C ALA A 412 11.18 17.57 28.48
N GLY A 413 11.92 18.12 29.45
CA GLY A 413 11.51 19.29 30.24
C GLY A 413 10.43 19.01 31.30
N ALA A 414 10.12 17.75 31.59
CA ALA A 414 9.15 17.35 32.61
C ALA A 414 9.86 16.89 33.90
N ALA A 415 9.32 17.27 35.07
CA ALA A 415 9.81 16.76 36.34
C ALA A 415 9.23 15.35 36.62
N PRO A 416 10.03 14.39 37.10
CA PRO A 416 9.55 13.01 37.35
C PRO A 416 8.36 12.91 38.31
N GLY A 417 8.24 13.88 39.25
CA GLY A 417 7.13 13.94 40.21
C GLY A 417 5.79 14.40 39.62
N ASP A 418 5.78 14.93 38.40
CA ASP A 418 4.57 15.45 37.74
C ASP A 418 3.85 14.41 36.87
N ILE A 419 4.43 13.20 36.71
CA ILE A 419 3.90 12.16 35.81
C ILE A 419 3.53 10.91 36.61
N THR A 420 2.25 10.53 36.50
CA THR A 420 1.77 9.29 37.13
C THR A 420 2.30 8.05 36.39
N PRO A 421 2.41 6.88 37.06
CA PRO A 421 2.82 5.63 36.40
C PRO A 421 1.92 5.24 35.20
N GLY A 422 0.64 5.63 35.22
CA GLY A 422 -0.28 5.42 34.10
C GLY A 422 0.01 6.33 32.90
N GLU A 423 0.38 7.58 33.14
CA GLU A 423 0.79 8.52 32.09
C GLU A 423 2.14 8.14 31.48
N LEU A 424 3.07 7.62 32.28
CA LEU A 424 4.34 7.08 31.79
C LEU A 424 4.11 5.95 30.76
N VAL A 425 3.24 4.99 31.08
CA VAL A 425 2.89 3.91 30.14
C VAL A 425 2.25 4.46 28.87
N ARG A 426 1.36 5.45 28.97
CA ARG A 426 0.74 6.10 27.80
C ARG A 426 1.79 6.77 26.91
N LEU A 427 2.70 7.55 27.48
CA LEU A 427 3.75 8.26 26.74
C LEU A 427 4.71 7.30 26.05
N LEU A 428 5.18 6.25 26.75
CA LEU A 428 6.05 5.24 26.15
C LEU A 428 5.35 4.41 25.08
N THR A 429 4.06 4.11 25.25
CA THR A 429 3.24 3.49 24.19
C THR A 429 3.13 4.38 22.97
N ALA A 430 2.94 5.69 23.15
CA ALA A 430 2.87 6.66 22.07
C ALA A 430 4.23 6.83 21.35
N VAL A 431 5.35 6.77 22.09
CA VAL A 431 6.71 6.75 21.54
C VAL A 431 6.91 5.60 20.55
N ASP A 432 6.36 4.42 20.82
CA ASP A 432 6.52 3.25 19.96
C ASP A 432 5.42 3.08 18.89
N HIS A 433 4.44 3.99 18.83
CA HIS A 433 3.32 3.94 17.89
C HIS A 433 3.53 4.79 16.61
N PRO A 434 3.22 4.30 15.39
CA PRO A 434 2.65 2.99 15.08
C PRO A 434 3.73 1.91 14.99
N ARG A 435 3.37 0.70 15.45
CA ARG A 435 4.21 -0.50 15.29
C ARG A 435 4.29 -0.86 13.80
N ALA A 436 5.48 -0.75 13.23
CA ALA A 436 5.78 -1.19 11.86
C ALA A 436 6.78 -2.35 11.90
N VAL A 437 6.65 -3.30 10.97
CA VAL A 437 7.59 -4.42 10.83
C VAL A 437 8.99 -3.86 10.54
N GLY A 438 9.97 -4.23 11.36
CA GLY A 438 11.36 -3.76 11.23
C GLY A 438 11.69 -2.44 11.94
N LYS A 439 10.75 -1.81 12.66
CA LYS A 439 11.05 -0.73 13.61
C LYS A 439 11.22 -1.31 15.03
N PRO A 440 12.25 -0.88 15.77
CA PRO A 440 12.48 -1.37 17.13
C PRO A 440 11.49 -0.71 18.10
N VAL A 441 11.14 -1.43 19.17
CA VAL A 441 10.46 -0.84 20.33
C VAL A 441 11.49 -0.08 21.15
N LEU A 442 11.53 1.25 21.03
CA LEU A 442 12.52 2.13 21.66
C LEU A 442 12.34 2.20 23.18
N SER A 443 11.12 1.98 23.70
CA SER A 443 10.91 1.87 25.15
C SER A 443 11.66 0.68 25.79
N ALA A 444 12.18 -0.27 25.00
CA ALA A 444 13.06 -1.33 25.51
C ALA A 444 14.43 -0.81 26.00
N LEU A 445 14.81 0.43 25.64
CA LEU A 445 16.04 1.07 26.13
C LEU A 445 15.85 1.79 27.47
N VAL A 446 14.61 1.86 27.96
CA VAL A 446 14.28 2.46 29.25
C VAL A 446 14.44 1.40 30.33
N THR A 447 15.25 1.71 31.34
CA THR A 447 15.51 0.80 32.46
C THR A 447 14.97 1.33 33.78
N SER A 448 14.80 0.43 34.73
CA SER A 448 14.61 0.78 36.14
C SER A 448 15.97 1.09 36.75
N ALA A 449 16.10 2.18 37.50
CA ALA A 449 17.34 2.55 38.20
C ALA A 449 17.83 1.45 39.19
N ILE A 450 16.96 0.50 39.53
CA ILE A 450 17.20 -0.56 40.52
C ILE A 450 17.81 -1.82 39.88
N GLU A 451 17.48 -2.13 38.62
CA GLU A 451 17.92 -3.35 37.93
C GLU A 451 18.18 -3.09 36.43
N PRO A 452 19.41 -2.71 36.04
CA PRO A 452 19.73 -2.35 34.66
C PRO A 452 19.67 -3.51 33.66
N ASP A 453 19.80 -4.75 34.14
CA ASP A 453 19.84 -5.97 33.32
C ASP A 453 18.47 -6.67 33.14
N ALA A 454 17.38 -6.06 33.61
CA ALA A 454 16.03 -6.58 33.52
C ALA A 454 15.07 -5.59 32.80
N PRO A 455 14.00 -6.07 32.16
CA PRO A 455 12.97 -5.20 31.59
C PRO A 455 12.30 -4.38 32.69
N ALA A 456 12.08 -3.09 32.44
CA ALA A 456 11.42 -2.24 33.43
C ALA A 456 9.99 -2.74 33.73
N PRO A 457 9.47 -2.60 34.97
CA PRO A 457 8.17 -3.14 35.38
C PRO A 457 6.97 -2.65 34.54
N HIS A 458 7.11 -1.49 33.89
CA HIS A 458 6.09 -0.91 33.01
C HIS A 458 6.16 -1.45 31.56
N PHE A 459 7.24 -2.12 31.17
CA PHE A 459 7.47 -2.59 29.80
C PHE A 459 6.39 -3.59 29.34
N ALA A 460 5.93 -4.48 30.21
CA ALA A 460 4.82 -5.40 29.91
C ALA A 460 3.51 -4.65 29.60
N LYS A 461 3.25 -3.54 30.30
CA LYS A 461 2.06 -2.69 30.06
C LYS A 461 2.19 -1.90 28.76
N VAL A 462 3.41 -1.47 28.40
CA VAL A 462 3.69 -0.83 27.10
C VAL A 462 3.49 -1.82 25.95
N LEU A 463 3.95 -3.07 26.08
CA LEU A 463 3.68 -4.13 25.09
C LEU A 463 2.17 -4.35 24.91
N ALA A 464 1.40 -4.40 25.99
CA ALA A 464 -0.06 -4.50 25.93
C ALA A 464 -0.69 -3.30 25.18
N GLY A 465 -0.22 -2.08 25.45
CA GLY A 465 -0.63 -0.87 24.72
C GLY A 465 -0.27 -0.87 23.23
N LEU A 466 0.78 -1.61 22.84
CA LEU A 466 1.21 -1.81 21.46
C LEU A 466 0.51 -3.00 20.75
N GLY A 467 -0.49 -3.62 21.41
CA GLY A 467 -1.30 -4.69 20.84
C GLY A 467 -0.77 -6.10 21.12
N TRP A 468 0.16 -6.28 22.05
CA TRP A 468 0.54 -7.61 22.55
C TRP A 468 -0.44 -8.10 23.61
N ARG A 469 -0.43 -9.41 23.88
CA ARG A 469 -1.23 -10.00 24.96
C ARG A 469 -0.80 -9.43 26.31
N SER A 470 -1.77 -9.11 27.19
CA SER A 470 -1.51 -8.57 28.52
C SER A 470 -1.08 -9.61 29.55
N ASP A 471 -1.22 -10.91 29.24
CA ASP A 471 -0.91 -12.05 30.10
C ASP A 471 0.40 -12.77 29.71
N LEU A 472 1.34 -12.04 29.09
CA LEU A 472 2.63 -12.63 28.71
C LEU A 472 3.43 -13.05 29.96
N PRO A 473 4.01 -14.27 29.97
CA PRO A 473 4.88 -14.68 31.06
C PRO A 473 6.16 -13.84 31.06
N GLU A 474 6.72 -13.61 32.25
CA GLU A 474 7.89 -12.74 32.47
C GLU A 474 9.12 -13.15 31.63
N SER A 475 9.32 -14.45 31.41
CA SER A 475 10.35 -14.98 30.52
C SER A 475 10.17 -14.52 29.07
N LYS A 476 8.92 -14.41 28.60
CA LYS A 476 8.60 -13.94 27.25
C LYS A 476 8.75 -12.43 27.12
N VAL A 477 8.41 -11.68 28.17
CA VAL A 477 8.65 -10.23 28.22
C VAL A 477 10.15 -9.93 28.12
N THR A 478 10.97 -10.71 28.82
CA THR A 478 12.44 -10.60 28.78
C THR A 478 13.02 -10.96 27.41
N GLU A 479 12.55 -12.04 26.78
CA GLU A 479 12.95 -12.41 25.40
C GLU A 479 12.63 -11.31 24.39
N ILE A 480 11.43 -10.72 24.49
CA ILE A 480 11.00 -9.61 23.62
C ILE A 480 11.88 -8.40 23.89
N TRP A 481 12.08 -8.02 25.15
CA TRP A 481 12.94 -6.90 25.55
C TRP A 481 14.34 -7.01 24.96
N GLU A 482 15.01 -8.16 25.09
CA GLU A 482 16.35 -8.37 24.53
C GLU A 482 16.37 -8.28 23.01
N ARG A 483 15.38 -8.86 22.34
CA ARG A 483 15.29 -8.85 20.87
C ARG A 483 15.09 -7.44 20.35
N GLU A 484 14.17 -6.68 20.94
CA GLU A 484 13.89 -5.31 20.51
C GLU A 484 15.08 -4.38 20.81
N ARG A 485 15.77 -4.56 21.94
CA ARG A 485 17.03 -3.86 22.26
C ARG A 485 18.13 -4.13 21.23
N LYS A 486 18.38 -5.40 20.89
CA LYS A 486 19.34 -5.78 19.84
C LYS A 486 18.97 -5.17 18.49
N THR A 487 17.68 -5.13 18.17
CA THR A 487 17.16 -4.54 16.94
C THR A 487 17.36 -3.01 16.93
N ALA A 488 17.15 -2.34 18.07
CA ALA A 488 17.38 -0.89 18.21
C ALA A 488 18.84 -0.52 17.96
N TYR A 489 19.78 -1.25 18.56
CA TYR A 489 21.22 -1.04 18.36
C TYR A 489 21.65 -1.32 16.92
N ALA A 490 21.18 -2.42 16.33
CA ALA A 490 21.50 -2.79 14.96
C ALA A 490 21.03 -1.74 13.94
N LEU A 491 19.84 -1.15 14.16
CA LEU A 491 19.29 -0.12 13.29
C LEU A 491 19.94 1.25 13.51
N ALA A 492 20.32 1.57 14.74
CA ALA A 492 21.03 2.81 15.06
C ALA A 492 22.43 2.86 14.41
N LEU A 493 23.13 1.71 14.32
CA LEU A 493 24.40 1.55 13.61
C LEU A 493 24.27 1.65 12.08
N ALA A 494 23.10 1.35 11.52
CA ALA A 494 22.83 1.38 10.09
C ALA A 494 22.48 2.80 9.55
N GLY A 495 22.51 3.83 10.39
CA GLY A 495 22.32 5.23 10.00
C GLY A 495 23.46 5.81 9.13
N PRO A 496 23.28 6.98 8.48
CA PRO A 496 24.20 7.50 7.49
C PRO A 496 25.57 7.79 8.11
N THR A 497 26.58 7.01 7.71
CA THR A 497 27.95 7.14 8.22
C THR A 497 28.60 8.42 7.71
N ARG A 498 28.79 9.39 8.60
CA ARG A 498 29.71 10.52 8.41
C ARG A 498 31.13 9.96 8.47
N ALA A 499 31.94 10.23 7.45
CA ALA A 499 33.32 9.77 7.35
C ALA A 499 34.11 10.14 8.61
N ARG A 500 34.62 9.14 9.34
CA ARG A 500 35.56 9.32 10.45
C ARG A 500 36.85 8.55 10.12
N LYS A 501 37.95 9.30 10.18
CA LYS A 501 39.33 8.92 9.83
C LYS A 501 39.80 7.65 10.56
N GLN A 502 40.44 6.75 9.80
CA GLN A 502 41.24 5.63 10.31
C GLN A 502 42.50 6.11 11.04
N PRO A 503 42.93 5.41 12.10
CA PRO A 503 44.34 5.26 12.44
C PRO A 503 44.89 3.92 11.90
N SER A 504 46.10 3.99 11.37
CA SER A 504 46.94 2.90 10.89
C SER A 504 47.73 2.25 12.03
N THR A 505 47.88 0.92 12.00
CA THR A 505 49.05 0.13 12.49
C THR A 505 48.81 -1.34 12.06
N GLY A 506 49.52 -1.92 11.09
CA GLY A 506 50.78 -2.67 11.24
C GLY A 506 50.59 -4.12 10.72
N PRO A 507 51.56 -4.78 10.07
CA PRO A 507 51.32 -6.00 9.26
C PRO A 507 51.39 -7.30 10.09
N PRO A 508 50.65 -8.38 9.74
CA PRO A 508 50.81 -9.66 10.41
C PRO A 508 51.87 -10.53 9.73
N LYS A 509 52.62 -11.25 10.57
CA LYS A 509 53.57 -12.30 10.20
C LYS A 509 52.85 -13.58 9.80
N THR A 510 53.49 -14.30 8.89
CA THR A 510 53.18 -15.60 8.30
C THR A 510 53.21 -16.75 9.31
N GLU A 511 52.09 -17.47 9.42
CA GLU A 511 52.03 -18.89 9.83
C GLU A 511 51.25 -19.65 8.74
N THR A 512 52.00 -20.30 7.86
CA THR A 512 51.52 -20.93 6.62
C THR A 512 51.45 -22.45 6.76
N GLY A 513 50.27 -23.02 6.53
CA GLY A 513 50.08 -24.46 6.37
C GLY A 513 48.65 -24.92 6.68
N ASN A 514 48.29 -25.04 7.95
CA ASN A 514 47.00 -25.61 8.36
C ASN A 514 45.86 -24.58 8.47
N ASP A 515 46.14 -23.35 8.89
CA ASP A 515 45.11 -22.31 9.02
C ASP A 515 44.58 -21.84 7.66
N GLN A 516 45.40 -21.92 6.62
CA GLN A 516 45.03 -21.50 5.28
C GLN A 516 44.04 -22.48 4.62
N ILE A 517 44.21 -23.79 4.87
CA ILE A 517 43.32 -24.86 4.38
C ILE A 517 41.97 -24.80 5.11
N LEU A 518 41.96 -24.64 6.44
CA LEU A 518 40.73 -24.45 7.23
C LEU A 518 40.02 -23.13 6.89
N ASN A 519 40.74 -22.09 6.47
CA ASN A 519 40.17 -20.83 6.01
C ASN A 519 39.59 -20.93 4.59
N GLU A 520 40.24 -21.69 3.69
CA GLU A 520 39.75 -21.93 2.33
C GLU A 520 38.46 -22.76 2.32
N GLU A 521 38.37 -23.84 3.09
CA GLU A 521 37.13 -24.64 3.19
C GLU A 521 35.96 -23.83 3.75
N ARG A 522 36.21 -23.04 4.79
CA ARG A 522 35.20 -22.12 5.36
C ARG A 522 34.79 -21.05 4.35
N LEU A 523 35.73 -20.52 3.57
CA LEU A 523 35.45 -19.55 2.52
C LEU A 523 34.60 -20.17 1.40
N VAL A 524 34.94 -21.38 0.95
CA VAL A 524 34.18 -22.14 -0.05
C VAL A 524 32.76 -22.44 0.45
N ALA A 525 32.59 -22.83 1.71
CA ALA A 525 31.28 -23.07 2.30
C ALA A 525 30.40 -21.79 2.31
N ARG A 526 30.96 -20.65 2.72
CA ARG A 526 30.25 -19.36 2.70
C ARG A 526 29.93 -18.88 1.29
N ILE A 527 30.84 -19.11 0.33
CA ILE A 527 30.60 -18.81 -1.09
C ILE A 527 29.46 -19.68 -1.61
N ARG A 528 29.48 -20.98 -1.34
CA ARG A 528 28.42 -21.93 -1.74
C ARG A 528 27.06 -21.52 -1.18
N GLU A 529 26.97 -21.24 0.12
CA GLU A 529 25.73 -20.78 0.76
C GLU A 529 25.20 -19.50 0.11
N HIS A 530 26.09 -18.55 -0.20
CA HIS A 530 25.70 -17.32 -0.88
C HIS A 530 25.21 -17.58 -2.31
N LEU A 531 25.87 -18.47 -3.05
CA LEU A 531 25.45 -18.84 -4.39
C LEU A 531 24.13 -19.64 -4.39
N GLU A 532 23.82 -20.38 -3.33
CA GLU A 532 22.49 -20.97 -3.13
C GLU A 532 21.41 -19.91 -2.87
N VAL A 533 21.73 -18.82 -2.16
CA VAL A 533 20.82 -17.66 -2.05
C VAL A 533 20.61 -16.99 -3.41
N VAL A 534 21.67 -16.83 -4.20
CA VAL A 534 21.62 -16.29 -5.56
C VAL A 534 20.79 -17.20 -6.48
N ALA A 535 20.99 -18.52 -6.40
CA ALA A 535 20.20 -19.51 -7.12
C ALA A 535 18.71 -19.44 -6.76
N ARG A 536 18.39 -19.34 -5.46
CA ARG A 536 17.00 -19.22 -4.97
C ARG A 536 16.30 -17.93 -5.43
N SER A 537 17.07 -16.90 -5.77
CA SER A 537 16.56 -15.62 -6.29
C SER A 537 16.63 -15.52 -7.82
N HIS A 538 16.98 -16.61 -8.52
CA HIS A 538 17.16 -16.65 -9.97
C HIS A 538 18.14 -15.56 -10.48
N GLY A 539 19.14 -15.23 -9.66
CA GLY A 539 20.09 -14.16 -9.92
C GLY A 539 21.43 -14.64 -10.46
N ILE A 540 22.22 -13.69 -10.96
CA ILE A 540 23.63 -13.87 -11.32
C ILE A 540 24.44 -12.83 -10.54
N ILE A 541 25.53 -13.25 -9.89
CA ILE A 541 26.36 -12.39 -9.04
C ILE A 541 27.71 -12.11 -9.69
N LYS A 542 28.22 -10.88 -9.52
CA LYS A 542 29.59 -10.54 -9.94
C LYS A 542 30.59 -11.14 -8.97
N TRP A 543 31.73 -11.62 -9.48
CA TRP A 543 32.82 -12.15 -8.65
C TRP A 543 33.27 -11.17 -7.56
N SER A 544 33.51 -9.88 -7.90
CA SER A 544 33.91 -8.89 -6.89
C SER A 544 32.85 -8.64 -5.80
N THR A 545 31.57 -8.67 -6.17
CA THR A 545 30.45 -8.54 -5.22
C THR A 545 30.35 -9.76 -4.30
N LEU A 546 30.55 -10.96 -4.84
CA LEU A 546 30.56 -12.21 -4.08
C LEU A 546 31.66 -12.17 -3.01
N LEU A 547 32.88 -11.77 -3.37
CA LEU A 547 34.00 -11.65 -2.42
C LEU A 547 33.79 -10.55 -1.37
N LYS A 548 33.30 -9.37 -1.78
CA LYS A 548 32.99 -8.27 -0.83
C LYS A 548 32.00 -8.69 0.25
N LYS A 549 30.99 -9.49 -0.12
CA LYS A 549 30.02 -10.03 0.85
C LYS A 549 30.64 -11.04 1.81
N GLN A 550 31.74 -11.67 1.41
CA GLN A 550 32.56 -12.53 2.29
C GLN A 550 33.66 -11.77 3.03
N ARG A 551 33.66 -10.43 2.95
CA ARG A 551 34.70 -9.55 3.53
C ARG A 551 36.10 -9.85 2.99
N VAL A 552 36.21 -10.41 1.78
CA VAL A 552 37.46 -10.65 1.07
C VAL A 552 37.65 -9.56 0.02
N SER A 553 38.84 -8.96 -0.02
CA SER A 553 39.17 -7.99 -1.07
C SER A 553 39.35 -8.70 -2.42
N PRO A 554 38.76 -8.23 -3.53
CA PRO A 554 39.00 -8.83 -4.84
C PRO A 554 40.47 -8.81 -5.27
N SER A 555 41.26 -7.86 -4.75
CA SER A 555 42.69 -7.71 -5.06
C SER A 555 43.59 -8.73 -4.36
N THR A 556 43.08 -9.52 -3.42
CA THR A 556 43.88 -10.52 -2.69
C THR A 556 43.84 -11.91 -3.30
N LEU A 557 43.06 -12.12 -4.36
CA LEU A 557 42.92 -13.42 -5.04
C LEU A 557 43.33 -13.29 -6.51
N SER A 558 44.19 -14.20 -6.96
CA SER A 558 44.55 -14.30 -8.38
C SER A 558 43.41 -14.90 -9.20
N ASP A 559 43.48 -14.78 -10.53
CA ASP A 559 42.54 -15.45 -11.43
C ASP A 559 42.59 -16.98 -11.29
N GLN A 560 43.75 -17.54 -10.95
CA GLN A 560 43.91 -18.97 -10.68
C GLN A 560 43.25 -19.37 -9.35
N ASP A 561 43.32 -18.53 -8.32
CA ASP A 561 42.61 -18.75 -7.05
C ASP A 561 41.09 -18.66 -7.25
N ARG A 562 40.60 -17.77 -8.13
CA ARG A 562 39.18 -17.69 -8.50
C ARG A 562 38.68 -19.01 -9.08
N VAL A 563 39.40 -19.56 -10.07
CA VAL A 563 39.02 -20.85 -10.67
C VAL A 563 39.08 -21.96 -9.63
N ARG A 564 40.14 -22.03 -8.83
CA ARG A 564 40.29 -23.04 -7.76
C ARG A 564 39.15 -23.01 -6.75
N LEU A 565 38.74 -21.83 -6.29
CA LEU A 565 37.64 -21.67 -5.34
C LEU A 565 36.29 -22.08 -5.95
N LEU A 566 36.03 -21.72 -7.21
CA LEU A 566 34.78 -22.10 -7.89
C LEU A 566 34.71 -23.61 -8.21
N VAL A 567 35.83 -24.22 -8.55
CA VAL A 567 35.97 -25.68 -8.66
C VAL A 567 35.70 -26.34 -7.31
N ALA A 568 36.22 -25.77 -6.20
CA ALA A 568 35.95 -26.27 -4.86
C ALA A 568 34.47 -26.12 -4.44
N VAL A 569 33.80 -25.04 -4.87
CA VAL A 569 32.35 -24.84 -4.66
C VAL A 569 31.55 -25.97 -5.32
N ASP A 570 31.96 -26.39 -6.52
CA ASP A 570 31.28 -27.42 -7.30
C ASP A 570 31.95 -28.81 -7.19
N ARG A 571 32.88 -29.03 -6.25
CA ARG A 571 33.71 -30.25 -6.14
C ARG A 571 32.94 -31.57 -6.05
N SER A 572 31.66 -31.52 -5.67
CA SER A 572 30.71 -32.65 -5.70
C SER A 572 30.08 -32.89 -7.08
N TYR A 573 30.71 -32.38 -8.14
CA TYR A 573 30.24 -32.41 -9.51
C TYR A 573 30.09 -33.86 -10.02
N ALA A 574 28.92 -34.13 -10.59
CA ALA A 574 28.64 -35.29 -11.42
C ALA A 574 27.73 -34.80 -12.58
N PRO A 575 27.80 -35.41 -13.77
CA PRO A 575 26.89 -35.07 -14.87
C PRO A 575 25.43 -35.05 -14.38
N GLY A 576 24.73 -33.93 -14.59
CA GLY A 576 23.34 -33.72 -14.13
C GLY A 576 23.15 -33.11 -12.74
N ARG A 577 24.21 -32.84 -11.95
CA ARG A 577 24.11 -32.08 -10.68
C ARG A 577 24.23 -30.57 -10.88
N ARG A 578 23.78 -29.81 -9.88
CA ARG A 578 23.82 -28.33 -9.87
C ARG A 578 25.26 -27.83 -9.95
N MET A 579 25.48 -26.80 -10.74
CA MET A 579 26.75 -26.07 -10.78
C MET A 579 26.50 -24.62 -10.38
N LEU A 580 26.93 -24.25 -9.18
CA LEU A 580 26.70 -22.92 -8.63
C LEU A 580 27.67 -21.88 -9.19
N SER A 581 28.84 -22.32 -9.69
CA SER A 581 29.79 -21.44 -10.39
C SER A 581 29.21 -20.79 -11.66
N ALA A 582 28.20 -21.40 -12.28
CA ALA A 582 27.52 -20.86 -13.46
C ALA A 582 26.78 -19.53 -13.18
N LEU A 583 26.46 -19.27 -11.90
CA LEU A 583 25.81 -18.04 -11.44
C LEU A 583 26.79 -16.89 -11.19
N VAL A 584 28.09 -17.09 -11.47
CA VAL A 584 29.13 -16.07 -11.26
C VAL A 584 29.51 -15.46 -12.60
N LYS A 585 29.46 -14.13 -12.71
CA LYS A 585 29.94 -13.38 -13.88
C LYS A 585 31.19 -12.54 -13.57
N ALA A 586 31.98 -12.26 -14.60
CA ALA A 586 33.08 -11.31 -14.51
C ALA A 586 32.56 -9.87 -14.36
N ASP A 587 33.39 -8.99 -13.80
CA ASP A 587 33.07 -7.57 -13.68
C ASP A 587 33.06 -6.89 -15.06
N GLY A 588 31.93 -6.28 -15.41
CA GLY A 588 31.78 -5.55 -16.68
C GLY A 588 31.40 -6.41 -17.90
N GLN A 589 31.06 -7.69 -17.68
CA GLN A 589 30.74 -8.63 -18.77
C GLN A 589 29.32 -8.44 -19.36
N THR A 590 29.20 -8.71 -20.66
CA THR A 590 27.95 -8.90 -21.43
C THR A 590 27.27 -10.25 -21.12
N PRO A 591 26.00 -10.47 -21.52
CA PRO A 591 25.28 -11.72 -21.24
C PRO A 591 25.99 -12.96 -21.82
N GLY A 592 26.20 -14.00 -21.01
CA GLY A 592 26.84 -15.26 -21.41
C GLY A 592 27.68 -15.91 -20.30
N PRO A 593 28.30 -17.08 -20.56
CA PRO A 593 29.21 -17.74 -19.62
C PRO A 593 30.38 -16.82 -19.26
N ALA A 594 30.82 -16.84 -18.01
CA ALA A 594 32.02 -16.10 -17.64
C ALA A 594 33.25 -16.60 -18.41
N PRO A 595 34.23 -15.74 -18.76
CA PRO A 595 35.44 -16.17 -19.48
C PRO A 595 36.18 -17.32 -18.78
N PHE A 596 36.14 -17.35 -17.44
CA PHE A 596 36.74 -18.38 -16.61
C PHE A 596 35.87 -19.63 -16.41
N PHE A 597 34.62 -19.65 -16.90
CA PHE A 597 33.70 -20.77 -16.69
C PHE A 597 34.15 -22.03 -17.45
N GLY A 598 34.77 -21.85 -18.63
CA GLY A 598 35.39 -22.96 -19.37
C GLY A 598 36.52 -23.63 -18.58
N ASP A 599 37.34 -22.84 -17.88
CA ASP A 599 38.43 -23.36 -17.04
C ASP A 599 37.91 -24.14 -15.83
N VAL A 600 36.80 -23.68 -15.24
CA VAL A 600 36.10 -24.39 -14.15
C VAL A 600 35.55 -25.74 -14.65
N LEU A 601 34.91 -25.76 -15.82
CA LEU A 601 34.43 -27.00 -16.44
C LEU A 601 35.56 -27.99 -16.74
N ALA A 602 36.68 -27.50 -17.28
CA ALA A 602 37.84 -28.34 -17.59
C ALA A 602 38.44 -28.98 -16.32
N GLN A 603 38.54 -28.23 -15.23
CA GLN A 603 39.04 -28.75 -13.94
C GLN A 603 38.06 -29.68 -13.23
N LEU A 604 36.75 -29.55 -13.48
CA LEU A 604 35.72 -30.48 -13.01
C LEU A 604 35.59 -31.74 -13.90
N GLY A 605 36.38 -31.85 -14.97
CA GLY A 605 36.42 -33.02 -15.85
C GLY A 605 35.28 -33.09 -16.88
N TRP A 606 34.60 -31.98 -17.16
CA TRP A 606 33.57 -31.91 -18.19
C TRP A 606 34.17 -32.06 -19.60
N LYS A 607 33.49 -32.82 -20.47
CA LYS A 607 33.83 -32.98 -21.89
C LYS A 607 32.59 -32.69 -22.75
N PRO A 608 32.73 -32.02 -23.90
CA PRO A 608 31.63 -31.81 -24.83
C PRO A 608 31.03 -33.15 -25.29
N ASP A 609 29.70 -33.23 -25.36
CA ASP A 609 28.97 -34.38 -25.91
C ASP A 609 27.91 -33.91 -26.93
N ALA A 610 27.16 -34.86 -27.50
CA ALA A 610 26.17 -34.57 -28.53
C ALA A 610 24.99 -33.70 -28.03
N ALA A 611 24.71 -33.68 -26.72
CA ALA A 611 23.64 -32.88 -26.12
C ALA A 611 24.12 -31.48 -25.70
N VAL A 612 25.39 -31.37 -25.31
CA VAL A 612 26.01 -30.14 -24.81
C VAL A 612 27.36 -29.92 -25.52
N PRO A 613 27.35 -29.47 -26.79
CA PRO A 613 28.56 -29.41 -27.61
C PRO A 613 29.46 -28.20 -27.29
N THR A 614 28.97 -27.20 -26.55
CA THR A 614 29.69 -25.95 -26.29
C THR A 614 29.66 -25.54 -24.81
N VAL A 615 30.64 -24.73 -24.40
CA VAL A 615 30.70 -24.13 -23.05
C VAL A 615 29.46 -23.27 -22.76
N GLU A 616 28.91 -22.61 -23.77
CA GLU A 616 27.68 -21.81 -23.63
C GLU A 616 26.44 -22.69 -23.41
N ALA A 617 26.33 -23.83 -24.12
CA ALA A 617 25.27 -24.80 -23.88
C ALA A 617 25.38 -25.40 -22.47
N ALA A 618 26.60 -25.73 -22.03
CA ALA A 618 26.85 -26.25 -20.69
C ALA A 618 26.50 -25.23 -19.60
N TRP A 619 26.81 -23.96 -19.84
CA TRP A 619 26.47 -22.87 -18.95
C TRP A 619 24.95 -22.67 -18.82
N ARG A 620 24.22 -22.66 -19.94
CA ARG A 620 22.75 -22.49 -19.93
C ARG A 620 22.07 -23.60 -19.14
N GLU A 621 22.47 -24.84 -19.39
CA GLU A 621 21.94 -26.01 -18.69
C GLU A 621 22.32 -26.03 -17.20
N ALA A 622 23.53 -25.56 -16.87
CA ALA A 622 23.98 -25.39 -15.49
C ALA A 622 23.17 -24.33 -14.73
N VAL A 623 22.85 -23.20 -15.37
CA VAL A 623 21.99 -22.14 -14.82
C VAL A 623 20.58 -22.66 -14.56
N ASP A 624 19.97 -23.34 -15.54
CA ASP A 624 18.63 -23.91 -15.41
C ASP A 624 18.57 -24.92 -14.24
N ARG A 625 19.60 -25.77 -14.11
CA ARG A 625 19.72 -26.72 -13.00
C ARG A 625 19.99 -26.06 -11.66
N ALA A 626 20.77 -24.98 -11.62
CA ALA A 626 21.00 -24.23 -10.40
C ALA A 626 19.68 -23.65 -9.86
N TYR A 627 18.78 -23.22 -10.76
CA TYR A 627 17.46 -22.67 -10.44
C TYR A 627 16.38 -23.72 -10.13
N ALA A 628 16.48 -24.95 -10.66
CA ALA A 628 15.56 -26.04 -10.32
C ALA A 628 15.57 -26.30 -8.79
N ARG A 629 14.46 -26.70 -8.14
CA ARG A 629 14.43 -27.04 -6.68
C ARG A 629 14.95 -28.46 -6.41
N GLY A 630 15.45 -28.70 -5.19
CA GLY A 630 16.12 -29.94 -4.80
C GLY A 630 15.17 -31.15 -4.80
N SER A 631 15.06 -31.82 -5.95
CA SER A 631 14.72 -33.23 -6.03
C SER A 631 16.02 -33.96 -6.36
N GLN A 632 16.68 -34.55 -5.35
CA GLN A 632 17.80 -35.45 -5.62
C GLN A 632 17.25 -36.67 -6.37
N ALA A 633 17.56 -36.77 -7.66
CA ALA A 633 17.40 -37.98 -8.43
C ALA A 633 18.54 -38.95 -8.05
N VAL A 634 18.18 -40.04 -7.39
CA VAL A 634 18.93 -41.31 -7.48
C VAL A 634 18.55 -41.93 -8.83
N PRO A 635 19.50 -42.39 -9.65
CA PRO A 635 19.16 -43.04 -10.90
C PRO A 635 18.69 -44.47 -10.58
N VAL A 636 17.41 -44.75 -10.83
CA VAL A 636 16.91 -46.12 -10.89
C VAL A 636 16.15 -46.30 -12.18
N SER A 637 16.67 -47.23 -12.97
CA SER A 637 16.16 -47.76 -14.21
C SER A 637 14.70 -48.22 -14.12
N GLY A 638 13.99 -48.11 -15.25
CA GLY A 638 12.99 -49.09 -15.67
C GLY A 638 11.56 -48.89 -15.17
N ASN A 639 10.70 -48.44 -16.09
CA ASN A 639 9.28 -48.77 -16.25
C ASN A 639 8.40 -48.98 -14.99
N ALA A 640 7.49 -48.05 -14.73
CA ALA A 640 6.04 -48.32 -14.71
C ALA A 640 5.20 -47.11 -14.22
N SER A 641 4.06 -46.97 -14.92
CA SER A 641 2.80 -46.28 -14.60
C SER A 641 2.76 -44.78 -14.29
N ALA A 642 2.13 -44.08 -15.25
CA ALA A 642 1.45 -42.82 -15.07
C ALA A 642 0.27 -43.00 -14.09
N ASP A 643 0.46 -42.68 -12.79
CA ASP A 643 -0.67 -42.31 -11.91
C ASP A 643 -0.33 -41.63 -10.57
N ARG A 644 0.85 -40.99 -10.41
CA ARG A 644 1.25 -40.35 -9.14
C ARG A 644 1.69 -38.89 -9.25
N ALA A 645 0.87 -38.03 -9.84
CA ALA A 645 1.15 -36.59 -9.94
C ALA A 645 -0.03 -35.67 -9.54
N THR A 646 -0.77 -35.98 -8.46
CA THR A 646 -1.89 -35.13 -7.98
C THR A 646 -1.94 -34.86 -6.46
N THR A 647 -0.82 -35.01 -5.75
CA THR A 647 -0.80 -34.86 -4.28
C THR A 647 0.18 -33.78 -3.79
N ALA A 648 -0.10 -32.52 -4.13
CA ALA A 648 0.27 -31.37 -3.32
C ALA A 648 -0.61 -30.15 -3.69
N ASP A 649 -1.31 -29.58 -2.71
CA ASP A 649 -2.11 -28.34 -2.75
C ASP A 649 -3.56 -28.43 -3.29
N ARG A 650 -4.37 -29.37 -2.76
CA ARG A 650 -5.84 -29.33 -2.92
C ARG A 650 -6.45 -28.34 -1.91
N VAL A 651 -6.90 -27.18 -2.38
CA VAL A 651 -7.79 -26.30 -1.60
C VAL A 651 -9.05 -27.08 -1.23
N HIS A 652 -9.33 -27.20 0.07
CA HIS A 652 -10.54 -27.83 0.57
C HIS A 652 -11.72 -26.85 0.50
N TRP A 653 -12.28 -26.69 -0.70
CA TRP A 653 -13.42 -25.79 -0.97
C TRP A 653 -14.61 -26.02 -0.04
N SER A 654 -14.86 -27.27 0.35
CA SER A 654 -15.91 -27.64 1.31
C SER A 654 -15.74 -27.01 2.69
N LYS A 655 -14.50 -26.81 3.16
CA LYS A 655 -14.24 -26.13 4.45
C LYS A 655 -14.46 -24.61 4.37
N LEU A 656 -14.43 -24.05 3.16
CA LEU A 656 -14.70 -22.63 2.89
C LEU A 656 -16.18 -22.37 2.57
N GLY A 657 -17.05 -23.39 2.67
CA GLY A 657 -18.48 -23.25 2.39
C GLY A 657 -18.82 -22.90 0.94
N THR A 658 -17.91 -23.12 -0.01
CA THR A 658 -18.08 -22.72 -1.41
C THR A 658 -17.47 -23.74 -2.39
N THR A 659 -17.56 -23.48 -3.70
CA THR A 659 -16.94 -24.30 -4.75
C THR A 659 -16.01 -23.45 -5.60
N LYS A 660 -14.99 -24.07 -6.22
CA LYS A 660 -14.10 -23.36 -7.16
C LYS A 660 -14.90 -22.67 -8.28
N ALA A 661 -15.95 -23.32 -8.81
CA ALA A 661 -16.78 -22.77 -9.87
C ALA A 661 -17.55 -21.51 -9.42
N ALA A 662 -18.17 -21.54 -8.24
CA ALA A 662 -18.87 -20.38 -7.68
C ALA A 662 -17.91 -19.19 -7.47
N VAL A 663 -16.70 -19.46 -6.96
CA VAL A 663 -15.66 -18.45 -6.78
C VAL A 663 -15.22 -17.87 -8.11
N VAL A 664 -14.99 -18.70 -9.14
CA VAL A 664 -14.64 -18.23 -10.49
C VAL A 664 -15.73 -17.33 -11.08
N VAL A 665 -17.00 -17.68 -10.92
CA VAL A 665 -18.14 -16.87 -11.39
C VAL A 665 -18.19 -15.52 -10.67
N ALA A 666 -18.06 -15.52 -9.34
CA ALA A 666 -18.06 -14.30 -8.54
C ALA A 666 -16.88 -13.38 -8.87
N VAL A 667 -15.67 -13.95 -9.00
CA VAL A 667 -14.46 -13.21 -9.37
C VAL A 667 -14.56 -12.67 -10.79
N ARG A 668 -15.06 -13.45 -11.75
CA ARG A 668 -15.29 -13.00 -13.13
C ARG A 668 -16.27 -11.82 -13.17
N ARG A 669 -17.39 -11.91 -12.45
CA ARG A 669 -18.38 -10.83 -12.37
C ARG A 669 -17.75 -9.55 -11.77
N ALA A 670 -17.02 -9.68 -10.68
CA ALA A 670 -16.33 -8.55 -10.05
C ALA A 670 -15.31 -7.89 -10.99
N LEU A 671 -14.59 -8.68 -11.80
CA LEU A 671 -13.65 -8.15 -12.79
C LEU A 671 -14.34 -7.50 -13.98
N ILE A 672 -15.49 -8.01 -14.42
CA ILE A 672 -16.33 -7.35 -15.44
C ILE A 672 -16.86 -6.03 -14.92
N ASP A 673 -17.35 -5.98 -13.68
CA ASP A 673 -17.82 -4.74 -13.05
C ASP A 673 -16.66 -3.74 -12.88
N ALA A 674 -15.47 -4.22 -12.53
CA ALA A 674 -14.25 -3.41 -12.51
C ALA A 674 -13.87 -2.89 -13.90
N ALA A 675 -14.00 -3.71 -14.95
CA ALA A 675 -13.74 -3.32 -16.32
C ALA A 675 -14.71 -2.23 -16.80
N ARG A 676 -16.01 -2.38 -16.51
CA ARG A 676 -17.06 -1.38 -16.79
C ARG A 676 -16.79 -0.06 -16.07
N ARG A 677 -16.37 -0.12 -14.80
CA ARG A 677 -15.99 1.05 -14.00
C ARG A 677 -14.60 1.58 -14.35
N GLN A 678 -13.87 0.89 -15.22
CA GLN A 678 -12.49 1.15 -15.63
C GLN A 678 -11.52 1.33 -14.45
N VAL A 679 -11.63 0.45 -13.46
CA VAL A 679 -10.76 0.40 -12.29
C VAL A 679 -9.99 -0.92 -12.23
N CYS A 680 -8.80 -0.89 -11.65
CA CYS A 680 -8.08 -2.10 -11.25
C CYS A 680 -8.45 -2.48 -9.82
N VAL A 681 -8.44 -3.77 -9.52
CA VAL A 681 -8.83 -4.29 -8.21
C VAL A 681 -7.73 -5.18 -7.61
N GLY A 682 -7.60 -5.14 -6.30
CA GLY A 682 -6.71 -6.04 -5.57
C GLY A 682 -7.38 -7.37 -5.26
N TRP A 683 -6.58 -8.36 -4.85
CA TRP A 683 -7.10 -9.67 -4.43
C TRP A 683 -8.08 -9.57 -3.26
N HIS A 684 -7.94 -8.56 -2.39
CA HIS A 684 -8.86 -8.32 -1.28
C HIS A 684 -10.30 -8.09 -1.76
N THR A 685 -10.47 -7.28 -2.80
CA THR A 685 -11.78 -6.99 -3.41
C THR A 685 -12.37 -8.24 -4.04
N LEU A 686 -11.55 -9.05 -4.73
CA LEU A 686 -11.99 -10.30 -5.36
C LEU A 686 -12.38 -11.36 -4.33
N ALA A 687 -11.62 -11.48 -3.24
CA ALA A 687 -11.94 -12.38 -2.15
C ALA A 687 -13.28 -12.00 -1.50
N ALA A 688 -13.47 -10.71 -1.19
CA ALA A 688 -14.73 -10.21 -0.63
C ALA A 688 -15.94 -10.47 -1.56
N ALA A 689 -15.79 -10.23 -2.86
CA ALA A 689 -16.84 -10.52 -3.84
C ALA A 689 -17.19 -12.02 -3.92
N ALA A 690 -16.23 -12.90 -3.60
CA ALA A 690 -16.43 -14.35 -3.54
C ALA A 690 -16.83 -14.87 -2.14
N GLY A 691 -17.03 -14.00 -1.15
CA GLY A 691 -17.34 -14.39 0.24
C GLY A 691 -16.16 -15.02 0.99
N LEU A 692 -14.93 -14.77 0.54
CA LEU A 692 -13.69 -15.33 1.09
C LEU A 692 -12.86 -14.27 1.82
N LYS A 693 -12.02 -14.69 2.78
CA LYS A 693 -10.99 -13.82 3.34
C LYS A 693 -9.76 -13.82 2.42
N PRO A 694 -9.01 -12.69 2.34
CA PRO A 694 -7.83 -12.59 1.48
C PRO A 694 -6.76 -13.66 1.76
N THR A 695 -6.66 -14.13 3.01
CA THR A 695 -5.70 -15.14 3.48
C THR A 695 -6.11 -16.59 3.19
N ASP A 696 -7.34 -16.85 2.76
CA ASP A 696 -7.88 -18.20 2.62
C ASP A 696 -7.28 -18.98 1.43
N LEU A 697 -6.62 -18.26 0.51
CA LEU A 697 -6.10 -18.82 -0.74
C LEU A 697 -4.61 -18.55 -0.90
N THR A 698 -3.85 -19.60 -1.23
CA THR A 698 -2.44 -19.52 -1.64
C THR A 698 -2.31 -18.88 -3.03
N ASP A 699 -1.17 -18.27 -3.34
CA ASP A 699 -0.92 -17.67 -4.66
C ASP A 699 -1.18 -18.63 -5.83
N ARG A 700 -0.88 -19.92 -5.65
CA ARG A 700 -1.17 -20.97 -6.64
C ARG A 700 -2.68 -21.22 -6.82
N ALA A 701 -3.46 -21.14 -5.75
CA ALA A 701 -4.91 -21.21 -5.84
C ALA A 701 -5.50 -19.97 -6.51
N ARG A 702 -4.96 -18.77 -6.23
CA ARG A 702 -5.35 -17.51 -6.88
C ARG A 702 -5.08 -17.54 -8.38
N GLU A 703 -3.89 -18.00 -8.78
CA GLU A 703 -3.51 -18.26 -10.16
C GLU A 703 -4.53 -19.19 -10.84
N ALA A 704 -4.82 -20.35 -10.23
CA ALA A 704 -5.73 -21.34 -10.80
C ALA A 704 -7.18 -20.86 -10.93
N ILE A 705 -7.61 -19.87 -10.13
CA ILE A 705 -8.91 -19.19 -10.27
C ILE A 705 -8.87 -18.24 -11.46
N LEU A 706 -7.84 -17.39 -11.55
CA LEU A 706 -7.73 -16.40 -12.62
C LEU A 706 -7.51 -17.02 -14.01
N VAL A 707 -6.77 -18.14 -14.10
CA VAL A 707 -6.71 -18.94 -15.33
C VAL A 707 -8.10 -19.38 -15.77
N SER A 708 -8.95 -19.82 -14.82
CA SER A 708 -10.35 -20.19 -15.12
C SER A 708 -11.26 -18.99 -15.40
N VAL A 709 -10.91 -17.79 -14.92
CA VAL A 709 -11.62 -16.54 -15.25
C VAL A 709 -11.29 -16.09 -16.68
N ASP A 710 -10.10 -16.35 -17.17
CA ASP A 710 -9.73 -15.99 -18.54
C ASP A 710 -10.01 -17.12 -19.56
N SER A 711 -10.50 -18.28 -19.10
CA SER A 711 -10.77 -19.45 -19.94
C SER A 711 -12.27 -19.82 -19.98
N PRO A 712 -12.90 -19.97 -21.16
CA PRO A 712 -12.45 -19.38 -22.42
C PRO A 712 -12.51 -17.84 -22.35
N PRO A 713 -11.69 -17.13 -23.13
CA PRO A 713 -11.65 -15.68 -23.09
C PRO A 713 -12.90 -15.14 -23.80
N ALA A 714 -13.88 -14.69 -23.03
CA ALA A 714 -14.98 -13.89 -23.56
C ALA A 714 -14.38 -12.62 -24.17
N TYR A 715 -14.65 -12.34 -25.45
CA TYR A 715 -14.10 -11.21 -26.22
C TYR A 715 -12.58 -11.22 -26.47
N GLY A 716 -11.87 -12.31 -26.15
CA GLY A 716 -10.42 -12.39 -26.41
C GLY A 716 -9.56 -11.42 -25.59
N VAL A 717 -10.09 -10.91 -24.47
CA VAL A 717 -9.41 -10.03 -23.50
C VAL A 717 -9.06 -10.78 -22.21
N LEU A 718 -8.01 -10.34 -21.51
CA LEU A 718 -7.63 -10.90 -20.20
C LEU A 718 -8.19 -10.05 -19.06
N LEU A 719 -9.21 -10.55 -18.36
CA LEU A 719 -9.76 -9.89 -17.17
C LEU A 719 -8.76 -9.93 -16.01
N SER A 720 -7.89 -10.95 -15.96
CA SER A 720 -6.81 -11.00 -14.96
C SER A 720 -5.84 -9.82 -15.04
N SER A 721 -5.77 -9.10 -16.16
CA SER A 721 -4.94 -7.89 -16.32
C SER A 721 -5.37 -6.74 -15.40
N LEU A 722 -6.63 -6.76 -14.93
CA LEU A 722 -7.20 -5.77 -14.01
C LEU A 722 -6.82 -6.04 -12.54
N VAL A 723 -6.23 -7.21 -12.26
CA VAL A 723 -5.80 -7.57 -10.91
C VAL A 723 -4.41 -6.99 -10.64
N VAL A 724 -4.32 -6.18 -9.60
CA VAL A 724 -3.07 -5.52 -9.20
C VAL A 724 -2.64 -5.95 -7.80
N ALA A 725 -1.33 -6.07 -7.60
CA ALA A 725 -0.74 -6.11 -6.28
C ALA A 725 -0.56 -4.69 -5.71
N SER A 726 -0.04 -4.57 -4.49
CA SER A 726 0.33 -3.28 -3.91
C SER A 726 1.25 -2.51 -4.86
N GLY A 727 1.00 -1.22 -5.06
CA GLY A 727 1.78 -0.38 -5.99
C GLY A 727 1.40 -0.49 -7.47
N HIS A 728 0.21 -1.02 -7.81
CA HIS A 728 -0.30 -1.15 -9.19
C HIS A 728 0.54 -2.07 -10.11
N THR A 729 1.37 -2.94 -9.54
CA THR A 729 2.16 -3.92 -10.28
C THR A 729 1.31 -5.14 -10.67
N PRO A 730 1.69 -5.89 -11.72
CA PRO A 730 1.12 -7.21 -11.98
C PRO A 730 1.22 -8.11 -10.74
N VAL A 731 0.24 -9.00 -10.58
CA VAL A 731 0.31 -10.07 -9.58
C VAL A 731 1.50 -11.00 -9.86
N PRO A 732 2.14 -11.59 -8.83
CA PRO A 732 3.39 -12.36 -8.98
C PRO A 732 3.26 -13.57 -9.91
N TYR A 733 2.05 -14.08 -10.10
CA TYR A 733 1.71 -15.23 -10.95
C TYR A 733 1.10 -14.82 -12.30
N PHE A 734 1.19 -13.54 -12.69
CA PHE A 734 0.62 -13.07 -13.96
C PHE A 734 1.26 -13.74 -15.19
N ASP A 735 2.58 -13.94 -15.18
CA ASP A 735 3.29 -14.66 -16.26
C ASP A 735 2.82 -16.13 -16.37
N SER A 736 2.57 -16.78 -15.23
CA SER A 736 2.00 -18.14 -15.20
C SER A 736 0.58 -18.20 -15.77
N ILE A 737 -0.25 -17.16 -15.52
CA ILE A 737 -1.57 -17.05 -16.13
C ILE A 737 -1.44 -16.99 -17.65
N LEU A 738 -0.57 -16.10 -18.17
CA LEU A 738 -0.30 -15.97 -19.61
C LEU A 738 0.10 -17.29 -20.24
N LYS A 739 1.00 -18.04 -19.59
CA LYS A 739 1.39 -19.38 -20.03
C LYS A 739 0.19 -20.33 -20.11
N CYS A 740 -0.65 -20.36 -19.08
CA CYS A 740 -1.81 -21.25 -19.04
C CYS A 740 -2.90 -20.90 -20.07
N VAL A 741 -3.05 -19.62 -20.42
CA VAL A 741 -4.04 -19.15 -21.42
C VAL A 741 -3.47 -19.07 -22.84
N GLY A 742 -2.26 -19.58 -23.08
CA GLY A 742 -1.64 -19.63 -24.42
C GLY A 742 -1.17 -18.27 -24.96
N ARG A 743 -0.79 -17.34 -24.08
CA ARG A 743 -0.25 -16.01 -24.42
C ARG A 743 1.29 -15.98 -24.31
N PRO A 744 1.97 -14.97 -24.89
CA PRO A 744 3.40 -14.77 -24.70
C PRO A 744 3.76 -14.71 -23.21
N HIS A 745 4.74 -15.51 -22.78
CA HIS A 745 5.15 -15.70 -21.39
C HIS A 745 6.68 -15.85 -21.30
N GLY A 746 7.24 -15.82 -20.09
CA GLY A 746 8.69 -15.73 -19.88
C GLY A 746 9.22 -14.31 -20.11
N LEU A 747 8.35 -13.31 -19.96
CA LEU A 747 8.67 -11.90 -20.21
C LEU A 747 9.46 -11.30 -19.04
N ARG A 748 10.33 -10.32 -19.35
CA ARG A 748 10.99 -9.51 -18.31
C ARG A 748 9.92 -8.74 -17.50
N PRO A 749 10.16 -8.38 -16.22
CA PRO A 749 9.17 -7.67 -15.41
C PRO A 749 8.59 -6.39 -16.04
N ILE A 750 9.39 -5.67 -16.84
CA ILE A 750 8.97 -4.46 -17.56
C ILE A 750 8.01 -4.82 -18.70
N GLU A 751 8.36 -5.81 -19.53
CA GLU A 751 7.54 -6.32 -20.63
C GLU A 751 6.23 -6.90 -20.11
N LEU A 752 6.29 -7.64 -18.99
CA LEU A 752 5.11 -8.17 -18.31
C LEU A 752 4.18 -7.05 -17.83
N GLY A 753 4.75 -5.95 -17.33
CA GLY A 753 4.00 -4.74 -16.99
C GLY A 753 3.34 -4.06 -18.19
N GLN A 754 4.06 -3.96 -19.33
CA GLN A 754 3.55 -3.38 -20.58
C GLN A 754 2.41 -4.21 -21.16
N LEU A 755 2.58 -5.53 -21.21
CA LEU A 755 1.57 -6.46 -21.66
C LEU A 755 0.33 -6.38 -20.78
N ARG A 756 0.49 -6.35 -19.44
CA ARG A 756 -0.64 -6.14 -18.52
C ARG A 756 -1.37 -4.85 -18.83
N LYS A 757 -0.68 -3.73 -19.00
CA LYS A 757 -1.29 -2.43 -19.32
C LYS A 757 -2.04 -2.45 -20.66
N THR A 758 -1.47 -3.11 -21.66
CA THR A 758 -2.10 -3.28 -22.98
C THR A 758 -3.37 -4.10 -22.87
N GLU A 759 -3.33 -5.24 -22.18
CA GLU A 759 -4.49 -6.10 -21.96
C GLU A 759 -5.55 -5.44 -21.06
N GLN A 760 -5.12 -4.62 -20.10
CA GLN A 760 -6.01 -3.80 -19.29
C GLN A 760 -6.76 -2.79 -20.17
N ALA A 761 -6.08 -2.07 -21.05
CA ALA A 761 -6.71 -1.12 -21.96
C ALA A 761 -7.71 -1.83 -22.90
N ARG A 762 -7.35 -3.01 -23.41
CA ARG A 762 -8.25 -3.86 -24.22
C ARG A 762 -9.47 -4.32 -23.43
N ALA A 763 -9.30 -4.76 -22.18
CA ALA A 763 -10.40 -5.15 -21.31
C ALA A 763 -11.34 -3.97 -21.02
N PHE A 764 -10.79 -2.78 -20.73
CA PHE A 764 -11.60 -1.57 -20.53
C PHE A 764 -12.39 -1.19 -21.77
N ALA A 765 -11.78 -1.24 -22.97
CA ALA A 765 -12.46 -0.94 -24.22
C ALA A 765 -13.57 -1.95 -24.56
N ALA A 766 -13.31 -3.25 -24.36
CA ALA A 766 -14.29 -4.30 -24.66
C ALA A 766 -15.56 -4.18 -23.79
N TYR A 767 -15.40 -3.81 -22.53
CA TYR A 767 -16.52 -3.71 -21.58
C TYR A 767 -17.13 -2.32 -21.47
N SER A 768 -16.52 -1.28 -22.05
CA SER A 768 -17.19 0.02 -22.25
C SER A 768 -18.16 -0.04 -23.43
N ALA A 769 -17.76 -0.62 -24.57
CA ALA A 769 -18.61 -0.68 -25.77
C ALA A 769 -19.83 -1.61 -25.61
N ALA A 770 -19.72 -2.67 -24.81
CA ALA A 770 -20.82 -3.60 -24.57
C ALA A 770 -21.97 -2.98 -23.75
N ALA A 771 -21.68 -1.95 -22.93
CA ALA A 771 -22.70 -1.23 -22.17
C ALA A 771 -23.65 -0.44 -23.10
N ASP A 772 -23.13 0.11 -24.19
CA ASP A 772 -23.92 0.87 -25.17
C ASP A 772 -24.86 -0.03 -26.01
N THR A 773 -24.60 -1.34 -26.06
CA THR A 773 -25.35 -2.28 -26.91
C THR A 773 -26.45 -3.07 -26.20
N SER A 774 -26.42 -3.19 -24.86
CA SER A 774 -27.38 -4.05 -24.14
C SER A 774 -28.76 -3.43 -23.90
N ASP A 775 -28.94 -2.15 -24.17
CA ASP A 775 -30.23 -1.45 -24.00
C ASP A 775 -31.09 -1.38 -25.28
N GLY A 776 -30.59 -1.91 -26.41
CA GLY A 776 -31.26 -1.81 -27.71
C GLY A 776 -32.16 -2.99 -28.12
N SER A 777 -32.28 -4.05 -27.32
CA SER A 777 -32.88 -5.33 -27.78
C SER A 777 -34.08 -5.85 -26.97
N MET A 778 -34.77 -5.00 -26.22
CA MET A 778 -36.02 -5.35 -25.53
C MET A 778 -37.13 -4.31 -25.82
N GLU A 779 -37.43 -4.06 -27.09
CA GLU A 779 -38.76 -3.56 -27.50
C GLU A 779 -38.96 -3.70 -29.01
N ARG A 780 -39.44 -4.87 -29.43
CA ARG A 780 -40.24 -5.10 -30.66
C ARG A 780 -40.78 -6.53 -30.67
N THR A 781 -41.79 -6.77 -29.84
CA THR A 781 -43.05 -7.48 -30.21
C THR A 781 -44.07 -7.30 -29.12
#